data_AF-A0A1Q9EII0-F1
#
_entry.id   AF-A0A1Q9EII0-F1
#
_cell.length_a   1.000
_cell.length_b   1.000
_cell.length_c   1.000
_cell.angle_alpha   90.00
_cell.angle_beta   90.00
_cell.angle_gamma   90.00
#
_symmetry.space_group_name_H-M   'P 1'
#
loop_
_entity.id
_entity.type
_entity.pdbx_description
1 polymer ?
#
loop_
_entity_poly.entity_id
_entity_poly.type
_entity_poly.pdbx_seq_one_letter_code
_entity_poly.pdbx_strand_id
1 'polypeptide(L)'
;MASLSTWLLLVSVWRPSAEDCVVTVDPTQRGVAQGRLVGAGIEDVNNELYGGLYTEMVYGDSFEEPPADGVSGADFVQPIPAFSGRGLTRPTWKVWAASESSRFNVSFDRFHGNQSQLIQNGAIANFGLGQQGMHFAAGKDYRGFLYAKADGSATLSVSLVAEHNGRRQLLNSTTFQLKSSNTWVRLDFVLTPAASSFCAMARPNSSFVPRAKLCGYSTAIPEVQSGCYQCTGGISLDVRGAPVRIDSISLQPGSWGRFRGLPVRKDVAEAMFNIAGWELLRLGGSMCNAAGYSWKNFRGTRRDAYRGFWHPVASSSFRIFEVLELCEVAEVQCAITMNSNEDPTDMADFVEYCHGPPNTTWGSMRALDGRKEAYKPFVIEIGNEQPLSMEFVKKVESITAAMRQRAKDLLLPFPLRIAVGQNIDLTPNFDTAEGRSLTTKMLAVLKPFGGAAAWDAHIGGDAFSDVDDFRALLQASSEFFRRAGATKLVAFEENGNTHDLQRALVHARFNILSSYHGAFFQLDAAANGLQVFTQNDNGWDQGQIMMTPDKVWLTPYGWAQAMLSQHAKDFYVPLAVSKSSAAARVDVGAYQSQNQSIGLRVVNWDTTQANLTVRLRWPWPLPAVHACVLTAPNLADVNPPWEPEKVAPQAFLVATHCSDGFLSVAMELKPWSFVTASIVPPGELIV
;
A
#
# COMPACT_ATOMS: atom_id res chain seq x y z
N MET A 1 65.53 -27.18 18.96
CA MET A 1 65.97 -25.77 18.96
C MET A 1 65.57 -25.15 17.63
N ALA A 2 65.20 -23.86 17.63
CA ALA A 2 64.52 -23.05 16.60
C ALA A 2 62.98 -23.05 16.75
N SER A 3 62.42 -22.24 17.65
CA SER A 3 62.08 -20.79 17.50
C SER A 3 60.72 -20.59 16.82
N LEU A 4 59.66 -20.68 17.63
CA LEU A 4 58.34 -20.12 17.35
C LEU A 4 58.44 -18.59 17.31
N SER A 5 58.28 -18.00 16.13
CA SER A 5 58.08 -16.56 15.95
C SER A 5 56.66 -16.19 16.39
N THR A 6 56.59 -15.52 17.54
CA THR A 6 55.41 -14.88 18.09
C THR A 6 54.92 -13.80 17.11
N TRP A 7 53.77 -14.01 16.48
CA TRP A 7 53.05 -12.91 15.83
C TRP A 7 52.44 -12.04 16.92
N LEU A 8 53.11 -10.94 17.24
CA LEU A 8 52.53 -9.83 17.99
C LEU A 8 51.39 -9.25 17.15
N LEU A 9 50.15 -9.59 17.51
CA LEU A 9 48.98 -8.79 17.17
C LEU A 9 49.20 -7.43 17.84
N LEU A 10 49.65 -6.45 17.06
CA LEU A 10 49.50 -5.03 17.41
C LEU A 10 48.00 -4.78 17.53
N VAL A 11 47.49 -4.77 18.76
CA VAL A 11 46.21 -4.14 19.08
C VAL A 11 46.44 -2.66 18.84
N SER A 12 46.11 -2.18 17.63
CA SER A 12 45.99 -0.76 17.39
C SER A 12 44.88 -0.26 18.31
N VAL A 13 45.26 0.55 19.30
CA VAL A 13 44.29 1.30 20.09
C VAL A 13 43.62 2.27 19.12
N TRP A 14 42.47 1.87 18.60
CA TRP A 14 41.70 2.74 17.71
C TRP A 14 41.26 3.96 18.50
N ARG A 15 41.81 5.11 18.13
CA ARG A 15 41.44 6.41 18.67
C ARG A 15 40.74 7.18 17.55
N PRO A 16 39.50 7.64 17.76
CA PRO A 16 38.81 8.43 16.75
C PRO A 16 39.60 9.70 16.45
N SER A 17 39.72 10.03 15.16
CA SER A 17 40.33 11.27 14.68
C SER A 17 39.41 12.47 14.94
N ALA A 18 39.92 13.69 14.81
CA ALA A 18 39.09 14.91 14.90
C ALA A 18 38.06 15.02 13.75
N GLU A 19 38.25 14.27 12.66
CA GLU A 19 37.36 14.20 11.50
C GLU A 19 36.32 13.07 11.64
N ASP A 20 36.44 12.20 12.65
CA ASP A 20 35.52 11.10 12.86
C ASP A 20 34.20 11.59 13.47
N CYS A 21 33.09 11.05 12.97
CA CYS A 21 31.78 11.25 13.56
C CYS A 21 31.75 10.52 14.91
N VAL A 22 31.65 11.23 16.03
CA VAL A 22 31.55 10.61 17.35
C VAL A 22 30.16 10.84 17.90
N VAL A 23 29.50 9.75 18.30
CA VAL A 23 28.17 9.77 18.87
C VAL A 23 28.19 9.09 20.23
N THR A 24 27.63 9.75 21.25
CA THR A 24 27.50 9.18 22.59
C THR A 24 26.03 8.87 22.87
N VAL A 25 25.76 7.63 23.31
CA VAL A 25 24.42 7.20 23.75
C VAL A 25 24.39 7.13 25.27
N ASP A 26 23.41 7.79 25.88
CA ASP A 26 23.15 7.71 27.32
C ASP A 26 21.95 6.78 27.59
N PRO A 27 22.19 5.51 28.00
CA PRO A 27 21.11 4.56 28.26
C PRO A 27 20.29 4.87 29.53
N THR A 28 20.73 5.86 30.33
CA THR A 28 20.02 6.28 31.54
C THR A 28 18.93 7.32 31.24
N GLN A 29 19.04 8.03 30.11
CA GLN A 29 18.05 9.00 29.66
C GLN A 29 17.16 8.38 28.58
N ARG A 30 16.01 7.89 29.02
CA ARG A 30 15.04 7.19 28.18
C ARG A 30 13.88 8.12 27.81
N GLY A 31 13.50 8.11 26.54
CA GLY A 31 12.26 8.73 26.09
C GLY A 31 11.04 7.82 26.29
N VAL A 32 9.91 8.25 25.75
CA VAL A 32 8.67 7.46 25.80
C VAL A 32 8.76 6.29 24.84
N ALA A 33 8.45 5.09 25.35
CA ALA A 33 8.36 3.88 24.55
C ALA A 33 7.44 4.12 23.35
N GLN A 34 7.97 3.85 22.16
CA GLN A 34 7.24 4.02 20.92
C GLN A 34 6.34 2.82 20.71
N GLY A 35 5.03 3.01 20.84
CA GLY A 35 4.07 2.09 20.22
C GLY A 35 3.88 2.53 18.78
N ARG A 36 4.85 2.21 17.90
CA ARG A 36 4.82 2.70 16.52
C ARG A 36 4.47 1.63 15.53
N LEU A 37 3.40 1.92 14.82
CA LEU A 37 2.91 1.14 13.70
C LEU A 37 3.52 1.78 12.47
N VAL A 38 4.57 1.16 11.97
CA VAL A 38 5.12 1.52 10.67
C VAL A 38 4.23 0.82 9.64
N GLY A 39 3.72 1.55 8.66
CA GLY A 39 2.72 1.01 7.74
C GLY A 39 2.66 1.78 6.44
N ALA A 40 1.59 1.56 5.69
CA ALA A 40 1.32 2.31 4.47
C ALA A 40 -0.16 2.57 4.30
N GLY A 41 -0.46 3.65 3.57
CA GLY A 41 -1.74 3.93 2.97
C GLY A 41 -1.85 3.22 1.62
N ILE A 42 -3.02 2.66 1.36
CA ILE A 42 -3.44 2.21 0.04
C ILE A 42 -4.68 3.01 -0.35
N GLU A 43 -4.75 3.37 -1.62
CA GLU A 43 -5.93 4.00 -2.22
C GLU A 43 -6.12 3.48 -3.64
N ASP A 44 -7.25 3.79 -4.29
CA ASP A 44 -7.47 3.39 -5.69
C ASP A 44 -6.73 4.31 -6.67
N VAL A 45 -5.44 4.50 -6.44
CA VAL A 45 -4.43 5.14 -7.30
C VAL A 45 -3.42 4.04 -7.68
N ASN A 46 -2.62 4.25 -8.73
CA ASN A 46 -1.59 3.28 -9.15
C ASN A 46 -2.08 1.83 -9.38
N ASN A 47 -3.39 1.64 -9.49
CA ASN A 47 -4.09 0.36 -9.51
C ASN A 47 -3.76 -0.55 -8.31
N GLU A 48 -3.57 0.03 -7.12
CA GLU A 48 -3.20 -0.72 -5.91
C GLU A 48 -4.27 -1.69 -5.44
N LEU A 49 -5.55 -1.32 -5.57
CA LEU A 49 -6.67 -2.14 -5.16
C LEU A 49 -7.11 -3.04 -6.32
N TYR A 50 -7.77 -2.45 -7.33
CA TYR A 50 -8.30 -3.19 -8.47
C TYR A 50 -7.22 -3.38 -9.54
N GLY A 51 -6.85 -4.63 -9.82
CA GLY A 51 -5.70 -4.98 -10.67
C GLY A 51 -4.39 -5.16 -9.90
N GLY A 52 -4.33 -4.72 -8.64
CA GLY A 52 -3.22 -4.89 -7.71
C GLY A 52 -3.53 -5.94 -6.65
N LEU A 53 -3.88 -5.50 -5.43
CA LEU A 53 -4.08 -6.30 -4.22
C LEU A 53 -5.29 -7.24 -4.31
N TYR A 54 -6.38 -6.81 -4.93
CA TYR A 54 -7.59 -7.61 -5.10
C TYR A 54 -7.34 -8.77 -6.08
N THR A 55 -7.79 -9.99 -5.75
CA THR A 55 -7.51 -11.18 -6.57
C THR A 55 -8.28 -11.26 -7.88
N GLU A 56 -9.20 -10.34 -8.13
CA GLU A 56 -9.94 -10.30 -9.39
C GLU A 56 -8.99 -10.05 -10.56
N MET A 57 -8.96 -11.01 -11.48
CA MET A 57 -8.08 -10.98 -12.64
C MET A 57 -8.75 -10.29 -13.84
N VAL A 58 -10.09 -10.27 -13.90
CA VAL A 58 -10.85 -9.59 -14.95
C VAL A 58 -10.96 -8.11 -14.61
N TYR A 59 -10.40 -7.25 -15.48
CA TYR A 59 -10.57 -5.81 -15.36
C TYR A 59 -11.76 -5.36 -16.23
N GLY A 60 -12.74 -4.65 -15.67
CA GLY A 60 -14.03 -4.37 -16.32
C GLY A 60 -14.97 -5.57 -16.32
N ASP A 61 -15.13 -6.17 -15.14
CA ASP A 61 -15.91 -7.39 -14.88
C ASP A 61 -17.41 -7.25 -15.19
N SER A 62 -17.97 -6.05 -15.14
CA SER A 62 -19.40 -5.81 -15.39
C SER A 62 -19.67 -4.86 -16.57
N PHE A 63 -18.69 -4.64 -17.44
CA PHE A 63 -18.80 -3.74 -18.61
C PHE A 63 -19.25 -2.33 -18.24
N GLU A 64 -18.96 -1.83 -17.04
CA GLU A 64 -19.49 -0.56 -16.54
C GLU A 64 -18.72 0.67 -17.05
N GLU A 65 -17.58 0.46 -17.72
CA GLU A 65 -16.82 1.52 -18.36
C GLU A 65 -17.59 2.13 -19.54
N PRO A 66 -17.67 3.48 -19.63
CA PRO A 66 -18.42 4.12 -20.70
C PRO A 66 -17.84 3.78 -22.08
N PRO A 67 -18.69 3.57 -23.10
CA PRO A 67 -18.23 3.47 -24.48
C PRO A 67 -17.56 4.80 -24.89
N ALA A 68 -16.50 4.76 -25.72
CA ALA A 68 -15.92 6.00 -26.23
C ALA A 68 -16.93 6.72 -27.14
N ASP A 69 -16.94 8.04 -27.05
CA ASP A 69 -17.70 8.88 -27.96
C ASP A 69 -17.33 8.56 -29.42
N GLY A 70 -18.34 8.24 -30.24
CA GLY A 70 -18.19 8.08 -31.69
C GLY A 70 -17.82 6.68 -32.22
N VAL A 71 -17.73 5.64 -31.39
CA VAL A 71 -17.49 4.27 -31.88
C VAL A 71 -18.81 3.58 -32.24
N SER A 72 -19.04 3.40 -33.55
CA SER A 72 -20.04 2.46 -34.07
C SER A 72 -19.31 1.29 -34.75
N GLY A 73 -19.58 0.07 -34.28
CA GLY A 73 -19.17 -1.16 -34.95
C GLY A 73 -17.82 -1.77 -34.52
N ALA A 74 -17.89 -3.06 -34.21
CA ALA A 74 -16.81 -4.06 -34.13
C ALA A 74 -15.75 -4.00 -33.02
N ASP A 75 -15.45 -2.86 -32.39
CA ASP A 75 -14.57 -2.80 -31.21
C ASP A 75 -15.37 -2.33 -29.97
N PHE A 76 -15.73 -3.28 -29.11
CA PHE A 76 -16.59 -3.04 -27.95
C PHE A 76 -15.78 -2.82 -26.66
N VAL A 77 -16.08 -1.68 -26.02
CA VAL A 77 -15.65 -1.16 -24.70
C VAL A 77 -14.26 -0.52 -24.68
N GLN A 78 -14.25 0.78 -24.37
CA GLN A 78 -13.13 1.72 -24.47
C GLN A 78 -12.63 2.14 -23.07
N PRO A 79 -11.93 3.27 -22.88
CA PRO A 79 -10.57 3.32 -22.35
C PRO A 79 -10.50 3.64 -20.85
N ILE A 80 -9.32 3.53 -20.26
CA ILE A 80 -8.97 4.23 -19.00
C ILE A 80 -8.39 5.60 -19.38
N PRO A 81 -9.07 6.73 -19.14
CA PRO A 81 -8.46 8.05 -19.23
C PRO A 81 -7.44 8.21 -18.12
N ALA A 82 -6.18 8.48 -18.47
CA ALA A 82 -5.18 8.92 -17.50
C ALA A 82 -5.53 10.33 -17.01
N PHE A 83 -5.36 10.55 -15.71
CA PHE A 83 -5.59 11.82 -15.01
C PHE A 83 -4.85 13.02 -15.65
N SER A 84 -3.71 12.78 -16.32
CA SER A 84 -2.83 13.83 -16.87
C SER A 84 -3.03 14.17 -18.36
N GLY A 85 -4.02 13.57 -19.05
CA GLY A 85 -4.18 13.78 -20.50
C GLY A 85 -3.04 13.20 -21.36
N ARG A 86 -2.10 12.45 -20.77
CA ARG A 86 -0.99 11.76 -21.44
C ARG A 86 -1.16 10.24 -21.51
N GLY A 87 -2.36 9.72 -21.21
CA GLY A 87 -2.65 8.29 -21.20
C GLY A 87 -3.01 7.73 -22.57
N LEU A 88 -2.43 6.59 -22.91
CA LEU A 88 -2.92 5.75 -24.00
C LEU A 88 -4.28 5.16 -23.61
N THR A 89 -5.29 5.36 -24.45
CA THR A 89 -6.60 4.72 -24.34
C THR A 89 -6.48 3.20 -24.55
N ARG A 90 -6.88 2.37 -23.56
CA ARG A 90 -6.79 0.89 -23.66
C ARG A 90 -8.14 0.21 -23.39
N PRO A 91 -8.66 -0.61 -24.33
CA PRO A 91 -9.92 -1.32 -24.12
C PRO A 91 -9.74 -2.50 -23.15
N THR A 92 -10.69 -2.71 -22.23
CA THR A 92 -10.68 -3.79 -21.24
C THR A 92 -10.98 -5.16 -21.87
N TRP A 93 -11.96 -5.18 -22.78
CA TRP A 93 -12.35 -6.32 -23.59
C TRP A 93 -12.01 -6.09 -25.07
N LYS A 94 -11.72 -7.16 -25.81
CA LYS A 94 -11.51 -7.10 -27.27
C LYS A 94 -12.19 -8.24 -27.98
N VAL A 95 -12.52 -8.04 -29.26
CA VAL A 95 -12.97 -9.14 -30.12
C VAL A 95 -11.85 -10.17 -30.26
N TRP A 96 -12.15 -11.39 -29.86
CA TRP A 96 -11.23 -12.52 -29.89
C TRP A 96 -11.43 -13.35 -31.15
N ALA A 97 -12.66 -13.64 -31.53
CA ALA A 97 -12.96 -14.35 -32.77
C ALA A 97 -14.27 -13.84 -33.36
N ALA A 98 -14.29 -13.61 -34.66
CA ALA A 98 -15.47 -13.17 -35.38
C ALA A 98 -15.58 -13.86 -36.75
N SER A 99 -16.81 -13.97 -37.23
CA SER A 99 -17.20 -14.35 -38.58
C SER A 99 -18.27 -13.37 -39.08
N GLU A 100 -18.73 -13.53 -40.32
CA GLU A 100 -19.80 -12.69 -40.89
C GLU A 100 -21.11 -12.75 -40.10
N SER A 101 -21.35 -13.88 -39.41
CA SER A 101 -22.53 -14.07 -38.54
C SER A 101 -22.36 -13.51 -37.13
N SER A 102 -21.15 -13.04 -36.76
CA SER A 102 -20.91 -12.52 -35.42
C SER A 102 -21.65 -11.22 -35.18
N ARG A 103 -22.24 -11.08 -34.00
CA ARG A 103 -22.80 -9.83 -33.50
C ARG A 103 -22.28 -9.60 -32.10
N PHE A 104 -21.82 -8.39 -31.85
CA PHE A 104 -21.43 -7.90 -30.53
C PHE A 104 -22.20 -6.59 -30.36
N ASN A 105 -22.91 -6.41 -29.25
CA ASN A 105 -23.69 -5.20 -28.98
C ASN A 105 -23.70 -4.94 -27.47
N VAL A 106 -23.77 -3.67 -27.07
CA VAL A 106 -24.14 -3.30 -25.69
C VAL A 106 -25.63 -3.54 -25.49
N SER A 107 -26.02 -4.04 -24.31
CA SER A 107 -27.42 -4.19 -23.90
C SER A 107 -27.68 -3.48 -22.57
N PHE A 108 -28.85 -2.85 -22.44
CA PHE A 108 -29.29 -2.25 -21.18
C PHE A 108 -30.11 -3.21 -20.30
N ASP A 109 -30.42 -4.41 -20.80
CA ASP A 109 -30.85 -5.53 -19.97
C ASP A 109 -29.60 -6.08 -19.28
N ARG A 110 -29.48 -5.86 -17.97
CA ARG A 110 -28.24 -5.99 -17.20
C ARG A 110 -28.48 -6.73 -15.88
N PHE A 111 -27.49 -7.47 -15.42
CA PHE A 111 -27.50 -8.06 -14.09
C PHE A 111 -27.05 -7.04 -13.06
N HIS A 112 -25.99 -6.28 -13.38
CA HIS A 112 -25.31 -5.35 -12.51
C HIS A 112 -25.00 -4.02 -13.24
N GLY A 113 -24.69 -2.96 -12.50
CA GLY A 113 -24.13 -1.74 -13.07
C GLY A 113 -25.01 -1.08 -14.12
N ASN A 114 -24.39 -0.66 -15.23
CA ASN A 114 -25.03 0.16 -16.26
C ASN A 114 -25.42 -0.59 -17.55
N GLN A 115 -24.75 -1.68 -17.88
CA GLN A 115 -24.96 -2.39 -19.13
C GLN A 115 -24.44 -3.83 -19.06
N SER A 116 -24.82 -4.65 -20.03
CA SER A 116 -24.26 -5.97 -20.26
C SER A 116 -23.78 -6.13 -21.70
N GLN A 117 -23.01 -7.18 -21.96
CA GLN A 117 -22.50 -7.48 -23.29
C GLN A 117 -23.37 -8.55 -23.96
N LEU A 118 -23.99 -8.19 -25.09
CA LEU A 118 -24.69 -9.13 -25.98
C LEU A 118 -23.70 -9.69 -27.00
N ILE A 119 -23.62 -11.01 -27.10
CA ILE A 119 -22.75 -11.73 -28.05
C ILE A 119 -23.58 -12.77 -28.81
N GLN A 120 -23.33 -12.88 -30.11
CA GLN A 120 -23.86 -13.95 -30.95
C GLN A 120 -22.77 -14.44 -31.91
N ASN A 121 -22.58 -15.75 -32.01
CA ASN A 121 -21.68 -16.41 -32.96
C ASN A 121 -20.27 -15.81 -33.01
N GLY A 122 -19.68 -15.47 -31.88
CA GLY A 122 -18.40 -14.79 -31.78
C GLY A 122 -17.81 -14.89 -30.38
N ALA A 123 -16.56 -14.43 -30.23
CA ALA A 123 -15.86 -14.46 -28.97
C ALA A 123 -15.22 -13.11 -28.64
N ILE A 124 -15.20 -12.78 -27.35
CA ILE A 124 -14.43 -11.67 -26.77
C ILE A 124 -13.38 -12.20 -25.79
N ALA A 125 -12.36 -11.42 -25.49
CA ALA A 125 -11.35 -11.75 -24.49
C ALA A 125 -10.94 -10.55 -23.64
N ASN A 126 -10.56 -10.84 -22.40
CA ASN A 126 -10.03 -9.91 -21.42
C ASN A 126 -8.62 -10.35 -21.00
N PHE A 127 -7.70 -9.39 -20.94
CA PHE A 127 -6.30 -9.62 -20.59
C PHE A 127 -5.91 -8.85 -19.32
N GLY A 128 -6.87 -8.60 -18.43
CA GLY A 128 -6.66 -7.87 -17.18
C GLY A 128 -6.37 -6.39 -17.40
N LEU A 129 -5.87 -5.76 -16.34
CA LEU A 129 -5.60 -4.32 -16.26
C LEU A 129 -4.75 -3.84 -17.45
N GLY A 130 -5.26 -2.86 -18.19
CA GLY A 130 -4.54 -2.21 -19.28
C GLY A 130 -4.02 -3.16 -20.37
N GLN A 131 -4.61 -4.35 -20.52
CA GLN A 131 -4.12 -5.47 -21.35
C GLN A 131 -2.67 -5.89 -21.05
N GLN A 132 -2.19 -5.67 -19.82
CA GLN A 132 -0.89 -6.17 -19.37
C GLN A 132 -0.84 -7.70 -19.45
N GLY A 133 -1.98 -8.35 -19.28
CA GLY A 133 -2.14 -9.79 -19.33
C GLY A 133 -2.22 -10.44 -17.96
N MET A 134 -2.59 -11.71 -17.95
CA MET A 134 -2.75 -12.54 -16.76
C MET A 134 -1.64 -13.60 -16.70
N HIS A 135 -1.25 -13.99 -15.49
CA HIS A 135 -0.36 -15.13 -15.27
C HIS A 135 -1.14 -16.35 -14.78
N PHE A 136 -1.06 -17.44 -15.55
CA PHE A 136 -1.63 -18.73 -15.27
C PHE A 136 -0.53 -19.76 -14.99
N ALA A 137 -0.58 -20.41 -13.83
CA ALA A 137 0.33 -21.48 -13.45
C ALA A 137 -0.27 -22.86 -13.80
N ALA A 138 0.51 -23.71 -14.48
CA ALA A 138 0.09 -25.07 -14.84
C ALA A 138 -0.33 -25.88 -13.59
N GLY A 139 -1.44 -26.61 -13.72
CA GLY A 139 -1.95 -27.49 -12.66
C GLY A 139 -2.57 -26.75 -11.46
N LYS A 140 -2.69 -25.41 -11.50
CA LYS A 140 -3.37 -24.63 -10.47
C LYS A 140 -4.80 -24.31 -10.89
N ASP A 141 -5.73 -24.38 -9.94
CA ASP A 141 -7.13 -24.07 -10.22
C ASP A 141 -7.38 -22.56 -10.20
N TYR A 142 -8.19 -22.11 -11.15
CA TYR A 142 -8.74 -20.76 -11.23
C TYR A 142 -10.25 -20.87 -11.19
N ARG A 143 -10.86 -20.08 -10.32
CA ARG A 143 -12.29 -20.16 -10.00
C ARG A 143 -12.96 -18.87 -10.39
N GLY A 144 -14.14 -18.98 -10.96
CA GLY A 144 -14.87 -17.82 -11.41
C GLY A 144 -16.34 -18.10 -11.55
N PHE A 145 -17.07 -17.04 -11.86
CA PHE A 145 -18.46 -17.10 -12.25
C PHE A 145 -18.75 -16.03 -13.28
N LEU A 146 -19.85 -16.18 -14.00
CA LEU A 146 -20.46 -15.10 -14.76
C LEU A 146 -21.98 -15.23 -14.72
N TYR A 147 -22.68 -14.15 -15.03
CA TYR A 147 -24.12 -14.18 -15.23
C TYR A 147 -24.43 -14.15 -16.72
N ALA A 148 -25.33 -15.02 -17.16
CA ALA A 148 -25.76 -15.09 -18.55
C ALA A 148 -27.28 -15.13 -18.70
N LYS A 149 -27.78 -14.55 -19.80
CA LYS A 149 -29.18 -14.60 -20.20
C LYS A 149 -29.27 -14.79 -21.71
N ALA A 150 -29.78 -15.95 -22.14
CA ALA A 150 -29.86 -16.32 -23.55
C ALA A 150 -31.26 -16.10 -24.12
N ASP A 151 -31.33 -15.59 -25.36
CA ASP A 151 -32.61 -15.40 -26.07
C ASP A 151 -33.16 -16.73 -26.62
N GLY A 152 -32.31 -17.74 -26.77
CA GLY A 152 -32.64 -19.05 -27.33
C GLY A 152 -31.63 -20.12 -26.94
N SER A 153 -31.61 -21.22 -27.68
CA SER A 153 -30.59 -22.26 -27.50
C SER A 153 -29.21 -21.72 -27.93
N ALA A 154 -28.26 -21.72 -27.02
CA ALA A 154 -26.90 -21.26 -27.28
C ALA A 154 -25.89 -22.07 -26.47
N THR A 155 -24.66 -22.08 -26.95
CA THR A 155 -23.51 -22.64 -26.24
C THR A 155 -22.57 -21.48 -25.86
N LEU A 156 -22.26 -21.36 -24.57
CA LEU A 156 -21.27 -20.41 -24.06
C LEU A 156 -20.04 -21.19 -23.57
N SER A 157 -18.88 -20.90 -24.13
CA SER A 157 -17.60 -21.46 -23.66
C SER A 157 -16.78 -20.38 -22.96
N VAL A 158 -16.26 -20.72 -21.77
CA VAL A 158 -15.37 -19.88 -20.96
C VAL A 158 -14.00 -20.52 -20.97
N SER A 159 -12.97 -19.80 -21.38
CA SER A 159 -11.64 -20.37 -21.59
C SER A 159 -10.52 -19.52 -21.02
N LEU A 160 -9.51 -20.18 -20.46
CA LEU A 160 -8.18 -19.58 -20.27
C LEU A 160 -7.42 -19.70 -21.59
N VAL A 161 -6.89 -18.58 -22.07
CA VAL A 161 -6.15 -18.48 -23.33
C VAL A 161 -4.78 -17.85 -23.10
N ALA A 162 -3.85 -18.07 -24.01
CA ALA A 162 -2.61 -17.32 -24.11
C ALA A 162 -2.48 -16.71 -25.52
N GLU A 163 -1.92 -15.51 -25.60
CA GLU A 163 -1.59 -14.83 -26.86
C GLU A 163 -0.15 -14.32 -26.82
N HIS A 164 0.64 -14.72 -27.81
CA HIS A 164 2.03 -14.30 -27.97
C HIS A 164 2.43 -14.25 -29.44
N ASN A 165 3.02 -13.14 -29.89
CA ASN A 165 3.47 -12.95 -31.28
C ASN A 165 2.38 -13.29 -32.32
N GLY A 166 1.12 -12.88 -32.05
CA GLY A 166 -0.04 -13.16 -32.89
C GLY A 166 -0.53 -14.62 -32.86
N ARG A 167 0.15 -15.51 -32.13
CA ARG A 167 -0.29 -16.90 -31.93
C ARG A 167 -1.18 -16.98 -30.71
N ARG A 168 -2.29 -17.70 -30.86
CA ARG A 168 -3.28 -17.93 -29.81
C ARG A 168 -3.24 -19.39 -29.39
N GLN A 169 -3.32 -19.63 -28.08
CA GLN A 169 -3.31 -20.96 -27.50
C GLN A 169 -4.46 -21.09 -26.50
N LEU A 170 -5.17 -22.21 -26.55
CA LEU A 170 -6.11 -22.60 -25.52
C LEU A 170 -5.37 -23.28 -24.37
N LEU A 171 -5.56 -22.81 -23.13
CA LEU A 171 -4.94 -23.40 -21.95
C LEU A 171 -5.90 -24.33 -21.20
N ASN A 172 -7.16 -23.94 -21.09
CA ASN A 172 -8.26 -24.73 -20.54
C ASN A 172 -9.61 -24.13 -20.94
N SER A 173 -10.68 -24.93 -20.93
CA SER A 173 -12.04 -24.45 -21.27
C SER A 173 -13.11 -25.24 -20.54
N THR A 174 -14.26 -24.60 -20.33
CA THR A 174 -15.53 -25.25 -19.98
C THR A 174 -16.65 -24.67 -20.84
N THR A 175 -17.73 -25.43 -20.98
CA THR A 175 -18.85 -25.09 -21.86
C THR A 175 -20.18 -25.25 -21.14
N PHE A 176 -21.05 -24.26 -21.31
CA PHE A 176 -22.41 -24.23 -20.79
C PHE A 176 -23.42 -24.28 -21.93
N GLN A 177 -24.43 -25.13 -21.78
CA GLN A 177 -25.58 -25.17 -22.67
C GLN A 177 -26.68 -24.29 -22.10
N LEU A 178 -27.02 -23.22 -22.81
CA LEU A 178 -28.02 -22.25 -22.41
C LEU A 178 -29.31 -22.47 -23.18
N LYS A 179 -30.43 -22.29 -22.48
CA LYS A 179 -31.78 -22.26 -23.05
C LYS A 179 -32.33 -20.85 -22.94
N SER A 180 -33.38 -20.57 -23.71
CA SER A 180 -34.11 -19.30 -23.59
C SER A 180 -34.53 -19.06 -22.15
N SER A 181 -34.18 -17.88 -21.61
CA SER A 181 -34.50 -17.49 -20.24
C SER A 181 -34.84 -16.01 -20.16
N ASN A 182 -35.87 -15.67 -19.38
CA ASN A 182 -36.18 -14.28 -19.04
C ASN A 182 -35.42 -13.79 -17.79
N THR A 183 -34.73 -14.68 -17.07
CA THR A 183 -33.92 -14.37 -15.89
C THR A 183 -32.43 -14.63 -16.14
N TRP A 184 -31.59 -13.91 -15.41
CA TRP A 184 -30.15 -14.14 -15.37
C TRP A 184 -29.82 -15.43 -14.63
N VAL A 185 -28.90 -16.21 -15.18
CA VAL A 185 -28.41 -17.46 -14.58
C VAL A 185 -26.93 -17.30 -14.24
N ARG A 186 -26.58 -17.62 -12.99
CA ARG A 186 -25.18 -17.69 -12.55
C ARG A 186 -24.56 -18.98 -13.06
N LEU A 187 -23.38 -18.86 -13.67
CA LEU A 187 -22.59 -19.98 -14.20
C LEU A 187 -21.23 -19.99 -13.50
N ASP A 188 -21.08 -20.84 -12.49
CA ASP A 188 -19.82 -21.05 -11.80
C ASP A 188 -18.91 -22.01 -12.59
N PHE A 189 -17.61 -21.73 -12.62
CA PHE A 189 -16.61 -22.55 -13.29
C PHE A 189 -15.30 -22.67 -12.51
N VAL A 190 -14.60 -23.76 -12.78
CA VAL A 190 -13.22 -23.98 -12.33
C VAL A 190 -12.40 -24.44 -13.53
N LEU A 191 -11.30 -23.74 -13.82
CA LEU A 191 -10.41 -24.01 -14.93
C LEU A 191 -9.01 -24.31 -14.39
N THR A 192 -8.40 -25.40 -14.86
CA THR A 192 -7.03 -25.80 -14.47
C THR A 192 -6.18 -25.91 -15.73
N PRO A 193 -5.33 -24.93 -16.05
CA PRO A 193 -4.54 -24.94 -17.27
C PRO A 193 -3.48 -26.03 -17.22
N ALA A 194 -3.35 -26.77 -18.33
CA ALA A 194 -2.34 -27.83 -18.45
C ALA A 194 -0.93 -27.28 -18.69
N ALA A 195 -0.83 -26.04 -19.18
CA ALA A 195 0.42 -25.33 -19.42
C ALA A 195 0.35 -23.93 -18.81
N SER A 196 1.49 -23.43 -18.32
CA SER A 196 1.57 -22.08 -17.79
C SER A 196 1.53 -21.05 -18.91
N SER A 197 0.89 -19.91 -18.67
CA SER A 197 1.24 -18.71 -19.42
C SER A 197 2.58 -18.16 -18.86
N PHE A 198 3.23 -17.27 -19.58
CA PHE A 198 4.45 -16.62 -19.12
C PHE A 198 4.36 -15.10 -19.22
N CYS A 199 5.18 -14.42 -18.44
CA CYS A 199 5.38 -12.98 -18.50
C CYS A 199 6.80 -12.65 -18.94
N ALA A 200 6.95 -11.55 -19.67
CA ALA A 200 8.24 -11.07 -20.13
C ALA A 200 8.22 -9.55 -20.33
N MET A 201 9.40 -8.94 -20.26
CA MET A 201 9.59 -7.58 -20.72
C MET A 201 9.75 -7.55 -22.24
N ALA A 202 8.93 -6.76 -22.91
CA ALA A 202 9.19 -6.35 -24.29
C ALA A 202 10.27 -5.25 -24.29
N ARG A 203 11.39 -5.52 -24.97
CA ARG A 203 12.45 -4.53 -25.24
C ARG A 203 12.46 -4.17 -26.72
N PRO A 204 12.90 -2.96 -27.11
CA PRO A 204 13.33 -2.70 -28.48
C PRO A 204 14.41 -3.74 -28.83
N ASN A 205 14.15 -4.64 -29.77
CA ASN A 205 14.98 -5.79 -30.20
C ASN A 205 14.77 -7.15 -29.48
N SER A 206 13.78 -7.31 -28.59
CA SER A 206 13.41 -8.65 -28.12
C SER A 206 12.53 -9.38 -29.15
N SER A 207 12.62 -10.71 -29.22
CA SER A 207 11.69 -11.56 -30.01
C SER A 207 10.25 -11.55 -29.46
N PHE A 208 10.03 -10.88 -28.34
CA PHE A 208 8.72 -10.66 -27.74
C PHE A 208 8.09 -9.41 -28.36
N VAL A 209 7.10 -9.61 -29.25
CA VAL A 209 6.34 -8.51 -29.84
C VAL A 209 5.18 -8.18 -28.89
N PRO A 210 5.15 -6.97 -28.29
CA PRO A 210 4.07 -6.60 -27.37
C PRO A 210 2.72 -6.57 -28.09
N ARG A 211 1.64 -6.86 -27.36
CA ARG A 211 0.28 -7.01 -27.93
C ARG A 211 -0.36 -5.74 -28.52
N ALA A 212 0.34 -4.61 -28.51
CA ALA A 212 0.10 -3.36 -29.27
C ALA A 212 1.17 -2.33 -28.85
N LYS A 213 1.07 -1.09 -29.36
CA LYS A 213 1.76 0.14 -28.88
C LYS A 213 1.38 0.48 -27.41
N LEU A 214 1.48 -0.50 -26.51
CA LEU A 214 0.97 -0.51 -25.13
C LEU A 214 1.91 0.22 -24.16
N CYS A 215 3.03 0.74 -24.65
CA CYS A 215 4.12 1.28 -23.85
C CYS A 215 4.20 2.79 -24.19
N GLY A 216 3.41 3.59 -23.48
CA GLY A 216 3.48 5.04 -23.54
C GLY A 216 4.62 5.48 -22.63
N TYR A 217 5.70 5.98 -23.23
CA TYR A 217 6.88 6.46 -22.53
C TYR A 217 6.50 7.70 -21.69
N SER A 218 6.33 7.53 -20.37
CA SER A 218 6.45 8.65 -19.44
C SER A 218 7.94 8.97 -19.31
N THR A 219 8.30 10.25 -19.42
CA THR A 219 9.69 10.73 -19.48
C THR A 219 10.34 10.95 -18.12
N ALA A 220 9.72 10.50 -17.02
CA ALA A 220 10.15 10.87 -15.67
C ALA A 220 11.30 9.99 -15.11
N ILE A 221 11.36 8.69 -15.45
CA ILE A 221 12.48 7.81 -15.03
C ILE A 221 12.94 6.92 -16.21
N PRO A 222 14.00 7.31 -16.95
CA PRO A 222 14.37 6.69 -18.24
C PRO A 222 14.74 5.19 -18.20
N GLU A 223 15.29 4.72 -17.09
CA GLU A 223 15.99 3.43 -17.03
C GLU A 223 15.09 2.24 -16.67
N VAL A 224 13.97 2.48 -15.99
CA VAL A 224 13.04 1.42 -15.55
C VAL A 224 11.68 1.49 -16.26
N GLN A 225 11.30 2.64 -16.82
CA GLN A 225 10.01 2.83 -17.51
C GLN A 225 10.07 2.63 -19.04
N SER A 226 11.23 2.29 -19.62
CA SER A 226 11.38 2.05 -21.07
C SER A 226 11.04 0.62 -21.51
N GLY A 227 10.77 -0.29 -20.57
CA GLY A 227 10.40 -1.69 -20.82
C GLY A 227 8.92 -1.98 -20.62
N CYS A 228 8.33 -2.83 -21.47
CA CYS A 228 6.90 -3.16 -21.41
C CYS A 228 6.70 -4.54 -20.80
N TYR A 229 6.34 -4.64 -19.53
CA TYR A 229 6.12 -5.95 -18.91
C TYR A 229 4.74 -6.50 -19.27
N GLN A 230 4.67 -7.68 -19.90
CA GLN A 230 3.42 -8.29 -20.37
C GLN A 230 3.35 -9.79 -20.10
N CYS A 231 2.15 -10.27 -19.81
CA CYS A 231 1.84 -11.67 -19.48
C CYS A 231 0.91 -12.31 -20.49
N THR A 232 1.30 -13.39 -21.14
CA THR A 232 0.56 -13.96 -22.29
C THR A 232 -0.88 -14.39 -22.01
N GLY A 233 -1.27 -14.66 -20.76
CA GLY A 233 -2.59 -15.19 -20.40
C GLY A 233 -3.74 -14.18 -20.49
N GLY A 234 -4.95 -14.67 -20.78
CA GLY A 234 -6.23 -13.95 -20.67
C GLY A 234 -7.42 -14.91 -20.56
N ILE A 235 -8.63 -14.38 -20.38
CA ILE A 235 -9.88 -15.14 -20.39
C ILE A 235 -10.68 -14.81 -21.66
N SER A 236 -11.28 -15.81 -22.30
CA SER A 236 -12.16 -15.61 -23.46
C SER A 236 -13.56 -16.20 -23.25
N LEU A 237 -14.56 -15.49 -23.77
CA LEU A 237 -15.97 -15.89 -23.77
C LEU A 237 -16.41 -16.08 -25.23
N ASP A 238 -16.76 -17.31 -25.61
CA ASP A 238 -17.21 -17.67 -26.98
C ASP A 238 -18.68 -18.12 -26.95
N VAL A 239 -19.52 -17.47 -27.75
CA VAL A 239 -20.95 -17.79 -27.88
C VAL A 239 -21.24 -18.34 -29.27
N ARG A 240 -21.95 -19.48 -29.32
CA ARG A 240 -22.47 -20.10 -30.54
C ARG A 240 -23.98 -20.29 -30.46
N GLY A 241 -24.70 -19.98 -31.53
CA GLY A 241 -26.16 -20.13 -31.62
C GLY A 241 -26.92 -18.82 -31.40
N ALA A 242 -27.93 -18.85 -30.53
CA ALA A 242 -28.74 -17.68 -30.21
C ALA A 242 -27.92 -16.58 -29.48
N PRO A 243 -28.36 -15.31 -29.51
CA PRO A 243 -27.74 -14.24 -28.74
C PRO A 243 -27.75 -14.51 -27.23
N VAL A 244 -26.66 -14.15 -26.56
CA VAL A 244 -26.48 -14.29 -25.12
C VAL A 244 -25.99 -12.96 -24.54
N ARG A 245 -26.67 -12.45 -23.52
CA ARG A 245 -26.19 -11.36 -22.67
C ARG A 245 -25.32 -11.94 -21.56
N ILE A 246 -24.18 -11.31 -21.30
CA ILE A 246 -23.21 -11.70 -20.28
C ILE A 246 -22.91 -10.49 -19.41
N ASP A 247 -22.80 -10.68 -18.10
CA ASP A 247 -22.51 -9.65 -17.12
C ASP A 247 -21.84 -10.24 -15.85
N SER A 248 -21.28 -9.38 -14.99
CA SER A 248 -20.61 -9.71 -13.72
C SER A 248 -19.71 -10.95 -13.76
N ILE A 249 -18.61 -10.83 -14.49
CA ILE A 249 -17.62 -11.89 -14.71
C ILE A 249 -16.49 -11.80 -13.70
N SER A 250 -16.30 -12.84 -12.89
CA SER A 250 -15.16 -12.97 -11.99
C SER A 250 -14.23 -14.09 -12.42
N LEU A 251 -12.92 -13.86 -12.32
CA LEU A 251 -11.88 -14.89 -12.38
C LEU A 251 -10.84 -14.61 -11.31
N GLN A 252 -10.62 -15.59 -10.44
CA GLN A 252 -9.66 -15.47 -9.34
C GLN A 252 -8.82 -16.76 -9.24
N PRO A 253 -7.59 -16.69 -8.71
CA PRO A 253 -6.89 -17.90 -8.29
C PRO A 253 -7.71 -18.66 -7.25
N GLY A 254 -7.56 -19.99 -7.23
CA GLY A 254 -8.01 -20.83 -6.13
C GLY A 254 -7.29 -20.52 -4.82
N SER A 255 -7.43 -21.40 -3.83
CA SER A 255 -6.85 -21.17 -2.48
C SER A 255 -5.33 -20.98 -2.48
N TRP A 256 -4.63 -21.46 -3.52
CA TRP A 256 -3.18 -21.32 -3.66
C TRP A 256 -2.71 -19.86 -3.82
N GLY A 257 -3.54 -18.98 -4.37
CA GLY A 257 -3.20 -17.58 -4.65
C GLY A 257 -3.91 -16.56 -3.74
N ARG A 258 -4.67 -17.03 -2.74
CA ARG A 258 -5.47 -16.20 -1.83
C ARG A 258 -4.83 -16.11 -0.45
N PHE A 259 -4.72 -14.91 0.11
CA PHE A 259 -4.18 -14.71 1.45
C PHE A 259 -5.20 -15.15 2.50
N ARG A 260 -4.90 -16.25 3.20
CA ARG A 260 -5.71 -16.79 4.31
C ARG A 260 -7.22 -16.91 3.97
N GLY A 261 -7.54 -17.23 2.70
CA GLY A 261 -8.91 -17.42 2.21
C GLY A 261 -9.62 -16.15 1.72
N LEU A 262 -9.10 -14.95 2.02
CA LEU A 262 -9.62 -13.68 1.54
C LEU A 262 -9.35 -13.50 0.03
N PRO A 263 -10.13 -12.66 -0.68
CA PRO A 263 -9.86 -12.34 -2.08
C PRO A 263 -8.71 -11.32 -2.21
N VAL A 264 -7.61 -11.59 -1.53
CA VAL A 264 -6.40 -10.77 -1.48
C VAL A 264 -5.25 -11.58 -2.04
N ARG A 265 -4.47 -10.99 -2.95
CA ARG A 265 -3.30 -11.63 -3.55
C ARG A 265 -2.33 -12.07 -2.47
N LYS A 266 -2.10 -13.38 -2.38
CA LYS A 266 -1.28 -13.98 -1.32
C LYS A 266 0.15 -13.41 -1.31
N ASP A 267 0.78 -13.35 -2.47
CA ASP A 267 2.14 -12.84 -2.66
C ASP A 267 2.27 -11.36 -2.27
N VAL A 268 1.28 -10.54 -2.60
CA VAL A 268 1.25 -9.11 -2.23
C VAL A 268 1.07 -8.95 -0.72
N ALA A 269 0.11 -9.64 -0.11
CA ALA A 269 -0.11 -9.57 1.34
C ALA A 269 1.09 -10.10 2.14
N GLU A 270 1.75 -11.16 1.66
CA GLU A 270 3.00 -11.65 2.28
C GLU A 270 4.12 -10.60 2.17
N ALA A 271 4.24 -9.89 1.04
CA ALA A 271 5.19 -8.79 0.92
C ALA A 271 4.88 -7.63 1.88
N MET A 272 3.60 -7.24 2.02
CA MET A 272 3.16 -6.18 2.93
C MET A 272 3.48 -6.51 4.40
N PHE A 273 3.02 -7.66 4.88
CA PHE A 273 2.99 -7.95 6.32
C PHE A 273 4.21 -8.74 6.81
N ASN A 274 4.76 -9.64 5.98
CA ASN A 274 5.87 -10.50 6.41
C ASN A 274 7.24 -9.95 6.01
N ILE A 275 7.33 -9.24 4.87
CA ILE A 275 8.62 -8.73 4.35
C ILE A 275 8.79 -7.26 4.73
N ALA A 276 7.92 -6.37 4.25
CA ALA A 276 7.94 -4.95 4.60
C ALA A 276 7.55 -4.69 6.06
N GLY A 277 6.84 -5.64 6.69
CA GLY A 277 6.54 -5.61 8.12
C GLY A 277 5.53 -4.52 8.49
N TRP A 278 4.57 -4.23 7.62
CA TRP A 278 3.52 -3.25 7.92
C TRP A 278 2.71 -3.70 9.13
N GLU A 279 2.60 -2.84 10.14
CA GLU A 279 1.79 -3.05 11.35
C GLU A 279 0.51 -2.21 11.36
N LEU A 280 0.35 -1.35 10.36
CA LEU A 280 -0.87 -0.61 10.06
C LEU A 280 -1.11 -0.59 8.56
N LEU A 281 -2.36 -0.76 8.17
CA LEU A 281 -2.86 -0.47 6.84
C LEU A 281 -3.93 0.62 6.91
N ARG A 282 -3.72 1.72 6.18
CA ARG A 282 -4.75 2.73 5.93
C ARG A 282 -5.38 2.50 4.58
N LEU A 283 -6.72 2.49 4.50
CA LEU A 283 -7.45 2.65 3.25
C LEU A 283 -7.96 4.09 3.19
N GLY A 284 -7.39 4.92 2.32
CA GLY A 284 -7.62 6.35 2.40
C GLY A 284 -7.29 7.14 1.15
N GLY A 285 -6.76 8.36 1.33
CA GLY A 285 -6.34 9.22 0.23
C GLY A 285 -7.49 9.91 -0.49
N SER A 286 -7.13 10.57 -1.59
CA SER A 286 -8.06 11.40 -2.35
C SER A 286 -9.23 10.60 -2.95
N MET A 287 -9.13 9.27 -3.06
CA MET A 287 -10.27 8.44 -3.50
C MET A 287 -11.53 8.65 -2.63
N CYS A 288 -11.40 8.97 -1.33
CA CYS A 288 -12.56 9.13 -0.46
C CYS A 288 -13.39 10.37 -0.82
N ASN A 289 -12.80 11.33 -1.55
CA ASN A 289 -13.44 12.58 -1.94
C ASN A 289 -14.39 12.42 -3.15
N ALA A 290 -14.40 11.25 -3.79
CA ALA A 290 -15.33 10.95 -4.87
C ALA A 290 -16.78 10.87 -4.35
N ALA A 291 -17.73 11.47 -5.09
CA ALA A 291 -19.14 11.50 -4.69
C ALA A 291 -19.78 10.10 -4.55
N GLY A 292 -19.26 9.10 -5.26
CA GLY A 292 -19.72 7.71 -5.15
C GLY A 292 -19.06 6.90 -4.02
N TYR A 293 -18.05 7.46 -3.34
CA TYR A 293 -17.40 6.81 -2.21
C TYR A 293 -18.27 6.96 -0.96
N SER A 294 -19.14 5.97 -0.73
CA SER A 294 -19.97 5.85 0.46
C SER A 294 -20.01 4.41 0.94
N TRP A 295 -19.94 4.20 2.25
CA TRP A 295 -19.86 2.85 2.82
C TRP A 295 -21.08 1.98 2.49
N LYS A 296 -22.25 2.59 2.29
CA LYS A 296 -23.48 1.89 1.89
C LYS A 296 -23.43 1.36 0.46
N ASN A 297 -22.54 1.89 -0.39
CA ASN A 297 -22.31 1.35 -1.74
C ASN A 297 -21.35 0.14 -1.72
N PHE A 298 -20.61 -0.04 -0.62
CA PHE A 298 -19.55 -1.06 -0.52
C PHE A 298 -19.99 -2.32 0.21
N ARG A 299 -21.28 -2.47 0.50
CA ARG A 299 -21.83 -3.58 1.27
C ARG A 299 -22.59 -4.57 0.37
N GLY A 300 -22.84 -5.78 0.87
CA GLY A 300 -23.59 -6.81 0.16
C GLY A 300 -22.89 -7.35 -1.09
N THR A 301 -23.62 -8.14 -1.89
CA THR A 301 -23.08 -8.86 -3.05
C THR A 301 -23.25 -8.13 -4.38
N ARG A 302 -24.01 -7.04 -4.42
CA ARG A 302 -24.29 -6.26 -5.63
C ARG A 302 -23.84 -4.82 -5.37
N ARG A 303 -22.77 -4.39 -6.02
CA ARG A 303 -22.05 -3.16 -5.72
C ARG A 303 -21.66 -2.45 -7.01
N ASP A 304 -22.52 -1.55 -7.47
CA ASP A 304 -22.30 -0.87 -8.75
C ASP A 304 -20.99 -0.05 -8.70
N ALA A 305 -20.30 0.05 -9.83
CA ALA A 305 -19.12 0.90 -9.95
C ALA A 305 -19.52 2.37 -9.83
N TYR A 306 -18.55 3.22 -9.47
CA TYR A 306 -18.77 4.64 -9.31
C TYR A 306 -17.69 5.44 -10.03
N ARG A 307 -17.96 6.72 -10.26
CA ARG A 307 -16.93 7.64 -10.75
C ARG A 307 -15.92 7.90 -9.64
N GLY A 308 -14.71 7.36 -9.79
CA GLY A 308 -13.61 7.53 -8.86
C GLY A 308 -12.94 8.90 -8.96
N PHE A 309 -12.01 9.14 -8.03
CA PHE A 309 -11.16 10.33 -8.03
C PHE A 309 -10.03 10.21 -9.06
N TRP A 310 -9.30 9.09 -9.01
CA TRP A 310 -8.17 8.80 -9.90
C TRP A 310 -8.58 8.14 -11.21
N HIS A 311 -9.63 7.31 -11.17
CA HIS A 311 -10.11 6.55 -12.30
C HIS A 311 -11.57 6.92 -12.63
N PRO A 312 -11.92 7.11 -13.92
CA PRO A 312 -13.29 7.49 -14.29
C PRO A 312 -14.35 6.45 -13.94
N VAL A 313 -13.95 5.19 -13.76
CA VAL A 313 -14.76 4.11 -13.19
C VAL A 313 -13.91 3.38 -12.16
N ALA A 314 -14.42 3.29 -10.94
CA ALA A 314 -13.79 2.64 -9.80
C ALA A 314 -14.69 1.50 -9.30
N SER A 315 -14.10 0.35 -9.01
CA SER A 315 -14.84 -0.85 -8.56
C SER A 315 -15.29 -0.71 -7.11
N SER A 316 -16.52 -1.10 -6.78
CA SER A 316 -17.00 -1.15 -5.39
C SER A 316 -16.69 -2.49 -4.68
N SER A 317 -16.02 -3.43 -5.36
CA SER A 317 -15.90 -4.83 -4.94
C SER A 317 -14.84 -5.10 -3.86
N PHE A 318 -13.80 -4.27 -3.75
CA PHE A 318 -12.76 -4.38 -2.71
C PHE A 318 -12.52 -3.01 -2.09
N ARG A 319 -13.13 -2.78 -0.92
CA ARG A 319 -13.17 -1.48 -0.24
C ARG A 319 -13.08 -1.65 1.28
N ILE A 320 -13.84 -0.87 2.03
CA ILE A 320 -13.77 -0.74 3.49
C ILE A 320 -13.80 -2.10 4.19
N PHE A 321 -14.77 -2.96 3.86
CA PHE A 321 -14.98 -4.19 4.61
C PHE A 321 -13.93 -5.26 4.30
N GLU A 322 -13.54 -5.40 3.03
CA GLU A 322 -12.47 -6.34 2.67
C GLU A 322 -11.12 -5.92 3.27
N VAL A 323 -10.84 -4.62 3.40
CA VAL A 323 -9.63 -4.12 4.10
C VAL A 323 -9.72 -4.33 5.61
N LEU A 324 -10.88 -4.14 6.23
CA LEU A 324 -11.07 -4.44 7.65
C LEU A 324 -10.81 -5.93 7.94
N GLU A 325 -11.35 -6.83 7.10
CA GLU A 325 -11.09 -8.26 7.22
C GLU A 325 -9.61 -8.60 6.98
N LEU A 326 -8.97 -7.98 5.99
CA LEU A 326 -7.54 -8.14 5.73
C LEU A 326 -6.72 -7.76 6.97
N CYS A 327 -6.99 -6.61 7.57
CA CYS A 327 -6.28 -6.16 8.77
C CYS A 327 -6.48 -7.11 9.96
N GLU A 328 -7.71 -7.59 10.17
CA GLU A 328 -7.99 -8.54 11.24
C GLU A 328 -7.24 -9.86 11.07
N VAL A 329 -7.22 -10.36 9.82
CA VAL A 329 -6.60 -11.63 9.44
C VAL A 329 -5.07 -11.50 9.41
N ALA A 330 -4.52 -10.35 9.06
CA ALA A 330 -3.08 -10.05 9.13
C ALA A 330 -2.61 -9.64 10.54
N GLU A 331 -3.55 -9.40 11.46
CA GLU A 331 -3.30 -8.96 12.84
C GLU A 331 -2.60 -7.60 12.95
N VAL A 332 -2.93 -6.70 12.01
CA VAL A 332 -2.40 -5.33 11.95
C VAL A 332 -3.48 -4.31 12.32
N GLN A 333 -3.06 -3.10 12.65
CA GLN A 333 -4.01 -2.00 12.88
C GLN A 333 -4.60 -1.50 11.57
N CYS A 334 -5.79 -0.95 11.64
CA CYS A 334 -6.51 -0.44 10.47
C CYS A 334 -6.93 1.01 10.69
N ALA A 335 -6.77 1.82 9.63
CA ALA A 335 -7.40 3.12 9.50
C ALA A 335 -8.24 3.14 8.22
N ILE A 336 -9.48 3.61 8.31
CA ILE A 336 -10.38 3.77 7.17
C ILE A 336 -10.76 5.24 7.05
N THR A 337 -10.48 5.82 5.90
CA THR A 337 -10.88 7.19 5.57
C THR A 337 -12.27 7.22 4.97
N MET A 338 -13.09 8.10 5.52
CA MET A 338 -14.50 8.30 5.17
C MET A 338 -14.66 9.65 4.49
N ASN A 339 -15.59 9.73 3.53
CA ASN A 339 -15.91 10.99 2.89
C ASN A 339 -16.48 11.97 3.94
N SER A 340 -15.89 13.17 4.04
CA SER A 340 -16.36 14.20 4.99
C SER A 340 -17.76 14.74 4.70
N ASN A 341 -18.35 14.39 3.56
CA ASN A 341 -19.73 14.72 3.18
C ASN A 341 -20.75 13.61 3.50
N GLU A 342 -20.35 12.50 4.14
CA GLU A 342 -21.30 11.49 4.64
C GLU A 342 -22.29 12.13 5.62
N ASP A 343 -23.56 11.68 5.57
CA ASP A 343 -24.57 12.16 6.51
C ASP A 343 -24.22 11.70 7.94
N PRO A 344 -24.35 12.55 8.97
CA PRO A 344 -24.09 12.15 10.35
C PRO A 344 -24.88 10.92 10.81
N THR A 345 -26.12 10.75 10.33
CA THR A 345 -26.96 9.57 10.60
C THR A 345 -26.36 8.33 9.95
N ASP A 346 -25.86 8.46 8.72
CA ASP A 346 -25.24 7.37 7.98
C ASP A 346 -23.91 6.94 8.63
N MET A 347 -23.18 7.88 9.22
CA MET A 347 -21.98 7.58 10.01
C MET A 347 -22.29 6.95 11.36
N ALA A 348 -23.40 7.33 12.02
CA ALA A 348 -23.91 6.60 13.17
C ALA A 348 -24.29 5.16 12.79
N ASP A 349 -24.98 4.98 11.68
CA ASP A 349 -25.36 3.69 11.13
C ASP A 349 -24.13 2.84 10.75
N PHE A 350 -23.06 3.45 10.25
CA PHE A 350 -21.78 2.78 10.01
C PHE A 350 -21.17 2.21 11.30
N VAL A 351 -21.22 2.97 12.41
CA VAL A 351 -20.75 2.48 13.72
C VAL A 351 -21.55 1.26 14.17
N GLU A 352 -22.88 1.29 14.02
CA GLU A 352 -23.71 0.13 14.34
C GLU A 352 -23.48 -1.04 13.37
N TYR A 353 -23.33 -0.77 12.08
CA TYR A 353 -22.99 -1.79 11.10
C TYR A 353 -21.69 -2.50 11.49
N CYS A 354 -20.66 -1.74 11.86
CA CYS A 354 -19.35 -2.31 12.15
C CYS A 354 -19.28 -3.02 13.52
N HIS A 355 -19.88 -2.43 14.55
CA HIS A 355 -19.67 -2.86 15.94
C HIS A 355 -20.93 -3.31 16.67
N GLY A 356 -22.12 -3.08 16.10
CA GLY A 356 -23.40 -3.45 16.68
C GLY A 356 -23.60 -4.98 16.74
N PRO A 357 -24.29 -5.49 17.78
CA PRO A 357 -24.71 -6.89 17.84
C PRO A 357 -25.64 -7.27 16.67
N PRO A 358 -25.69 -8.54 16.25
CA PRO A 358 -26.47 -8.97 15.08
C PRO A 358 -28.01 -8.85 15.25
N ASN A 359 -28.51 -8.48 16.43
CA ASN A 359 -29.93 -8.25 16.67
C ASN A 359 -30.34 -6.76 16.58
N THR A 360 -29.41 -5.86 16.26
CA THR A 360 -29.71 -4.47 15.94
C THR A 360 -29.95 -4.30 14.44
N THR A 361 -30.50 -3.16 14.02
CA THR A 361 -30.82 -2.88 12.61
C THR A 361 -29.60 -3.10 11.72
N TRP A 362 -28.50 -2.41 11.97
CA TRP A 362 -27.33 -2.48 11.09
C TRP A 362 -26.41 -3.66 11.41
N GLY A 363 -26.40 -4.16 12.64
CA GLY A 363 -25.71 -5.41 12.97
C GLY A 363 -26.35 -6.63 12.28
N SER A 364 -27.68 -6.67 12.17
CA SER A 364 -28.40 -7.70 11.41
C SER A 364 -28.11 -7.61 9.91
N MET A 365 -28.04 -6.39 9.39
CA MET A 365 -27.63 -6.12 8.01
C MET A 365 -26.18 -6.57 7.76
N ARG A 366 -25.23 -6.38 8.69
CA ARG A 366 -23.87 -6.93 8.57
C ARG A 366 -23.88 -8.46 8.48
N ALA A 367 -24.69 -9.11 9.32
CA ALA A 367 -24.84 -10.56 9.31
C ALA A 367 -25.46 -11.09 7.99
N LEU A 368 -26.43 -10.35 7.41
CA LEU A 368 -27.01 -10.67 6.10
C LEU A 368 -26.00 -10.57 4.96
N ASP A 369 -25.07 -9.62 5.05
CA ASP A 369 -24.00 -9.44 4.06
C ASP A 369 -22.88 -10.49 4.18
N GLY A 370 -22.97 -11.40 5.15
CA GLY A 370 -22.04 -12.52 5.34
C GLY A 370 -21.10 -12.39 6.53
N ARG A 371 -21.12 -11.26 7.26
CA ARG A 371 -20.25 -11.01 8.42
C ARG A 371 -21.05 -10.96 9.73
N LYS A 372 -21.11 -12.09 10.45
CA LYS A 372 -21.90 -12.19 11.69
C LYS A 372 -21.25 -11.44 12.85
N GLU A 373 -19.95 -11.60 13.01
CA GLU A 373 -19.14 -11.00 14.06
C GLU A 373 -18.93 -9.50 13.79
N ALA A 374 -18.93 -8.71 14.85
CA ALA A 374 -18.49 -7.31 14.77
C ALA A 374 -17.03 -7.23 14.30
N TYR A 375 -16.68 -6.14 13.61
CA TYR A 375 -15.27 -5.85 13.31
C TYR A 375 -14.53 -5.41 14.58
N LYS A 376 -13.24 -5.74 14.66
CA LYS A 376 -12.33 -5.24 15.71
C LYS A 376 -12.27 -3.70 15.63
N PRO A 377 -11.99 -3.00 16.75
CA PRO A 377 -11.85 -1.54 16.73
C PRO A 377 -10.75 -1.07 15.77
N PHE A 378 -11.08 -0.09 14.93
CA PHE A 378 -10.18 0.53 13.96
C PHE A 378 -10.26 2.07 14.05
N VAL A 379 -9.36 2.78 13.38
CA VAL A 379 -9.39 4.24 13.29
C VAL A 379 -10.32 4.66 12.17
N ILE A 380 -11.29 5.52 12.47
CA ILE A 380 -12.16 6.14 11.48
C ILE A 380 -11.64 7.55 11.23
N GLU A 381 -11.08 7.77 10.05
CA GLU A 381 -10.60 9.07 9.62
C GLU A 381 -11.70 9.80 8.86
N ILE A 382 -11.99 11.06 9.23
CA ILE A 382 -13.02 11.87 8.59
C ILE A 382 -12.39 12.88 7.65
N GLY A 383 -12.62 12.69 6.35
CA GLY A 383 -12.01 13.49 5.29
C GLY A 383 -10.62 13.02 4.89
N ASN A 384 -10.12 13.58 3.79
CA ASN A 384 -8.74 13.53 3.31
C ASN A 384 -8.41 14.86 2.60
N GLU A 385 -7.34 15.54 3.00
CA GLU A 385 -6.86 16.81 2.41
C GLU A 385 -7.89 17.95 2.37
N GLN A 386 -8.85 18.00 3.31
CA GLN A 386 -9.76 19.15 3.34
C GLN A 386 -9.02 20.42 3.78
N PRO A 387 -9.37 21.58 3.20
CA PRO A 387 -8.93 22.85 3.75
C PRO A 387 -9.53 23.04 5.14
N LEU A 388 -8.70 23.50 6.08
CA LEU A 388 -9.18 23.82 7.43
C LEU A 388 -10.10 25.04 7.35
N SER A 389 -11.39 24.82 7.58
CA SER A 389 -12.43 25.84 7.50
C SER A 389 -13.48 25.63 8.58
N MET A 390 -14.27 26.67 8.89
CA MET A 390 -15.41 26.51 9.80
C MET A 390 -16.46 25.52 9.29
N GLU A 391 -16.60 25.36 7.96
CA GLU A 391 -17.49 24.36 7.38
C GLU A 391 -16.99 22.95 7.71
N PHE A 392 -15.70 22.69 7.48
CA PHE A 392 -15.11 21.39 7.78
C PHE A 392 -15.16 21.06 9.29
N VAL A 393 -14.86 22.04 10.16
CA VAL A 393 -15.03 21.87 11.62
C VAL A 393 -16.45 21.43 11.98
N LYS A 394 -17.48 22.07 11.39
CA LYS A 394 -18.88 21.71 11.64
C LYS A 394 -19.24 20.33 11.12
N LYS A 395 -18.70 19.92 9.96
CA LYS A 395 -18.90 18.56 9.41
C LYS A 395 -18.31 17.50 10.35
N VAL A 396 -17.07 17.68 10.78
CA VAL A 396 -16.43 16.74 11.73
C VAL A 396 -17.19 16.72 13.06
N GLU A 397 -17.63 17.88 13.57
CA GLU A 397 -18.42 17.96 14.80
C GLU A 397 -19.72 17.16 14.71
N SER A 398 -20.53 17.37 13.66
CA SER A 398 -21.81 16.68 13.51
C SER A 398 -21.65 15.17 13.33
N ILE A 399 -20.71 14.75 12.46
CA ILE A 399 -20.41 13.34 12.19
C ILE A 399 -19.94 12.64 13.47
N THR A 400 -18.92 13.18 14.13
CA THR A 400 -18.33 12.53 15.31
C THR A 400 -19.28 12.53 16.51
N ALA A 401 -20.14 13.55 16.65
CA ALA A 401 -21.18 13.57 17.67
C ALA A 401 -22.21 12.45 17.46
N ALA A 402 -22.69 12.27 16.23
CA ALA A 402 -23.65 11.21 15.88
C ALA A 402 -23.06 9.80 16.09
N MET A 403 -21.84 9.57 15.60
CA MET A 403 -21.10 8.32 15.81
C MET A 403 -20.93 8.00 17.30
N ARG A 404 -20.51 8.99 18.10
CA ARG A 404 -20.30 8.83 19.55
C ARG A 404 -21.62 8.56 20.28
N GLN A 405 -22.71 9.19 19.85
CA GLN A 405 -24.02 8.91 20.44
C GLN A 405 -24.44 7.45 20.15
N ARG A 406 -24.33 6.98 18.91
CA ARG A 406 -24.64 5.57 18.58
C ARG A 406 -23.76 4.59 19.34
N ALA A 407 -22.46 4.87 19.50
CA ALA A 407 -21.57 4.03 20.29
C ALA A 407 -21.99 3.90 21.76
N LYS A 408 -22.54 4.98 22.35
CA LYS A 408 -23.12 4.95 23.71
C LYS A 408 -24.41 4.15 23.75
N ASP A 409 -25.30 4.34 22.78
CA ASP A 409 -26.58 3.63 22.70
C ASP A 409 -26.37 2.11 22.58
N LEU A 410 -25.30 1.70 21.89
CA LEU A 410 -24.87 0.30 21.75
C LEU A 410 -24.04 -0.23 22.93
N LEU A 411 -23.71 0.62 23.90
CA LEU A 411 -22.85 0.28 25.06
C LEU A 411 -21.50 -0.35 24.63
N LEU A 412 -20.85 0.20 23.60
CA LEU A 412 -19.59 -0.35 23.10
C LEU A 412 -18.52 -0.36 24.22
N PRO A 413 -17.76 -1.46 24.39
CA PRO A 413 -16.82 -1.62 25.50
C PRO A 413 -15.48 -0.88 25.28
N PHE A 414 -15.38 -0.07 24.23
CA PHE A 414 -14.18 0.67 23.86
C PHE A 414 -14.55 2.06 23.32
N PRO A 415 -13.66 3.06 23.45
CA PRO A 415 -13.85 4.33 22.77
C PRO A 415 -13.68 4.16 21.26
N LEU A 416 -14.48 4.87 20.47
CA LEU A 416 -14.21 5.04 19.04
C LEU A 416 -12.86 5.74 18.86
N ARG A 417 -12.08 5.29 17.87
CA ARG A 417 -10.81 5.92 17.49
C ARG A 417 -11.06 6.77 16.26
N ILE A 418 -10.70 8.05 16.33
CA ILE A 418 -11.00 9.04 15.30
C ILE A 418 -9.72 9.70 14.81
N ALA A 419 -9.61 9.90 13.51
CA ALA A 419 -8.65 10.81 12.92
C ALA A 419 -9.37 11.88 12.09
N VAL A 420 -8.70 13.01 11.87
CA VAL A 420 -9.19 14.08 11.00
C VAL A 420 -8.24 14.18 9.82
N GLY A 421 -8.73 13.87 8.61
CA GLY A 421 -7.96 13.97 7.38
C GLY A 421 -7.97 15.38 6.82
N GLN A 422 -7.38 16.30 7.58
CA GLN A 422 -7.11 17.67 7.14
C GLN A 422 -5.63 17.74 6.79
N ASN A 423 -5.26 17.77 5.49
CA ASN A 423 -3.98 18.38 5.15
C ASN A 423 -3.79 18.85 3.71
N ILE A 424 -3.64 20.16 3.55
CA ILE A 424 -2.65 20.78 2.66
C ILE A 424 -1.95 21.77 3.59
N ASP A 425 -0.72 21.46 3.98
CA ASP A 425 0.18 22.15 4.90
C ASP A 425 -0.39 22.63 6.26
N LEU A 426 -0.11 21.87 7.31
CA LEU A 426 -0.47 22.23 8.69
C LEU A 426 0.35 23.42 9.23
N THR A 427 1.56 23.66 8.72
CA THR A 427 2.44 24.75 9.19
C THR A 427 1.82 26.15 9.01
N PRO A 428 1.30 26.53 7.82
CA PRO A 428 0.54 27.76 7.60
C PRO A 428 -0.63 27.99 8.57
N ASN A 429 -1.26 26.93 9.10
CA ASN A 429 -2.36 27.07 10.06
C ASN A 429 -1.89 27.73 11.36
N PHE A 430 -0.61 27.61 11.73
CA PHE A 430 -0.07 28.21 12.94
C PHE A 430 0.42 29.64 12.73
N ASP A 431 0.62 30.09 11.50
CA ASP A 431 1.15 31.42 11.19
C ASP A 431 0.09 32.52 11.36
N THR A 432 -1.17 32.22 11.03
CA THR A 432 -2.27 33.20 11.09
C THR A 432 -3.12 33.09 12.36
N ALA A 433 -3.72 34.20 12.80
CA ALA A 433 -4.65 34.18 13.93
C ALA A 433 -5.93 33.37 13.64
N GLU A 434 -6.38 33.41 12.38
CA GLU A 434 -7.53 32.62 11.92
C GLU A 434 -7.22 31.12 11.94
N GLY A 435 -6.09 30.69 11.37
CA GLY A 435 -5.68 29.29 11.38
C GLY A 435 -5.55 28.73 12.79
N ARG A 436 -4.95 29.48 13.73
CA ARG A 436 -4.88 29.09 15.15
C ARG A 436 -6.27 28.98 15.80
N SER A 437 -7.18 29.88 15.46
CA SER A 437 -8.57 29.84 15.94
C SER A 437 -9.32 28.60 15.43
N LEU A 438 -9.20 28.30 14.14
CA LEU A 438 -9.80 27.11 13.52
C LEU A 438 -9.23 25.82 14.10
N THR A 439 -7.90 25.76 14.27
CA THR A 439 -7.20 24.61 14.88
C THR A 439 -7.71 24.38 16.30
N THR A 440 -7.85 25.45 17.11
CA THR A 440 -8.40 25.35 18.47
C THR A 440 -9.82 24.76 18.48
N LYS A 441 -10.67 25.19 17.55
CA LYS A 441 -12.05 24.68 17.44
C LYS A 441 -12.08 23.21 17.04
N MET A 442 -11.27 22.80 16.07
CA MET A 442 -11.17 21.39 15.69
C MET A 442 -10.65 20.52 16.85
N LEU A 443 -9.63 20.98 17.60
CA LEU A 443 -9.15 20.28 18.79
C LEU A 443 -10.22 20.17 19.89
N ALA A 444 -11.10 21.17 20.01
CA ALA A 444 -12.24 21.10 20.92
C ALA A 444 -13.26 20.01 20.49
N VAL A 445 -13.49 19.83 19.19
CA VAL A 445 -14.32 18.74 18.64
C VAL A 445 -13.73 17.37 18.96
N LEU A 446 -12.40 17.23 18.92
CA LEU A 446 -11.70 15.95 19.19
C LEU A 446 -11.53 15.64 20.68
N LYS A 447 -11.58 16.65 21.55
CA LYS A 447 -11.39 16.52 23.00
C LYS A 447 -12.19 15.37 23.66
N PRO A 448 -13.46 15.09 23.30
CA PRO A 448 -14.23 14.00 23.90
C PRO A 448 -13.66 12.59 23.65
N PHE A 449 -12.78 12.41 22.67
CA PHE A 449 -12.13 11.14 22.35
C PHE A 449 -10.77 10.97 23.06
N GLY A 450 -10.23 12.04 23.66
CA GLY A 450 -8.96 11.99 24.40
C GLY A 450 -7.82 11.40 23.57
N GLY A 451 -7.08 10.45 24.13
CA GLY A 451 -5.95 9.79 23.46
C GLY A 451 -6.33 8.83 22.32
N ALA A 452 -7.63 8.65 22.04
CA ALA A 452 -8.15 7.91 20.89
C ALA A 452 -8.41 8.82 19.67
N ALA A 453 -8.16 10.14 19.80
CA ALA A 453 -8.13 11.07 18.67
C ALA A 453 -6.72 11.28 18.13
N ALA A 454 -6.63 11.36 16.81
CA ALA A 454 -5.46 11.77 16.08
C ALA A 454 -5.80 12.91 15.10
N TRP A 455 -4.80 13.70 14.76
CA TRP A 455 -4.81 14.60 13.62
C TRP A 455 -3.86 14.06 12.58
N ASP A 456 -4.31 13.94 11.34
CA ASP A 456 -3.49 13.46 10.25
C ASP A 456 -2.73 14.59 9.56
N ALA A 457 -1.42 14.43 9.40
CA ALA A 457 -0.54 15.33 8.68
C ALA A 457 0.11 14.61 7.50
N HIS A 458 -0.19 15.09 6.30
CA HIS A 458 0.51 14.71 5.08
C HIS A 458 1.87 15.41 5.01
N ILE A 459 2.93 14.66 4.75
CA ILE A 459 4.31 15.16 4.73
C ILE A 459 4.95 14.81 3.39
N GLY A 460 5.84 15.66 2.87
CA GLY A 460 6.68 15.28 1.73
C GLY A 460 7.74 14.27 2.15
N GLY A 461 8.28 13.50 1.22
CA GLY A 461 9.41 12.63 1.50
C GLY A 461 10.29 12.30 0.31
N ASP A 462 10.31 13.13 -0.72
CA ASP A 462 11.26 12.97 -1.82
C ASP A 462 12.58 13.64 -1.47
N ALA A 463 12.54 14.85 -0.91
CA ALA A 463 13.72 15.68 -0.71
C ALA A 463 14.24 15.56 0.72
N PHE A 464 15.57 15.66 0.88
CA PHE A 464 16.18 15.70 2.21
C PHE A 464 15.70 16.88 3.07
N SER A 465 15.24 17.97 2.45
CA SER A 465 14.64 19.14 3.12
C SER A 465 13.28 18.85 3.72
N ASP A 466 12.55 17.86 3.23
CA ASP A 466 11.21 17.53 3.74
C ASP A 466 11.28 17.09 5.23
N VAL A 467 12.42 16.51 5.64
CA VAL A 467 12.73 16.17 7.03
C VAL A 467 12.84 17.42 7.92
N ASP A 468 13.36 18.52 7.37
CA ASP A 468 13.47 19.79 8.08
C ASP A 468 12.10 20.47 8.21
N ASP A 469 11.28 20.41 7.16
CA ASP A 469 9.90 20.92 7.18
C ASP A 469 9.04 20.16 8.19
N PHE A 470 9.17 18.83 8.24
CA PHE A 470 8.50 18.03 9.27
C PHE A 470 9.00 18.32 10.69
N ARG A 471 10.30 18.59 10.86
CA ARG A 471 10.83 19.02 12.16
C ARG A 471 10.17 20.33 12.60
N ALA A 472 10.02 21.30 11.69
CA ALA A 472 9.34 22.55 11.97
C ALA A 472 7.86 22.32 12.32
N LEU A 473 7.17 21.44 11.59
CA LEU A 473 5.80 21.03 11.86
C LEU A 473 5.65 20.44 13.28
N LEU A 474 6.51 19.49 13.66
CA LEU A 474 6.49 18.88 15.00
C LEU A 474 6.71 19.93 16.10
N GLN A 475 7.62 20.88 15.89
CA GLN A 475 7.87 21.95 16.84
C GLN A 475 6.65 22.87 16.99
N ALA A 476 6.08 23.36 15.89
CA ALA A 476 4.93 24.27 15.90
C ALA A 476 3.67 23.62 16.50
N SER A 477 3.39 22.37 16.13
CA SER A 477 2.18 21.66 16.54
C SER A 477 2.24 21.12 17.97
N SER A 478 3.39 20.62 18.43
CA SER A 478 3.49 19.97 19.75
C SER A 478 3.17 20.92 20.92
N GLU A 479 3.66 22.16 20.86
CA GLU A 479 3.36 23.16 21.88
C GLU A 479 1.87 23.52 21.89
N PHE A 480 1.28 23.67 20.70
CA PHE A 480 -0.10 24.06 20.53
C PHE A 480 -1.07 22.97 20.99
N PHE A 481 -0.86 21.73 20.55
CA PHE A 481 -1.74 20.59 20.85
C PHE A 481 -1.72 20.24 22.33
N ARG A 482 -0.53 20.27 22.97
CA ARG A 482 -0.38 20.02 24.40
C ARG A 482 -1.24 20.94 25.27
N ARG A 483 -1.47 22.18 24.83
CA ARG A 483 -2.32 23.15 25.55
C ARG A 483 -3.82 22.87 25.35
N ALA A 484 -4.20 22.20 24.27
CA ALA A 484 -5.59 22.01 23.85
C ALA A 484 -6.19 20.64 24.27
N GLY A 485 -5.38 19.60 24.45
CA GLY A 485 -5.84 18.26 24.86
C GLY A 485 -4.85 17.13 24.53
N ALA A 486 -5.26 15.89 24.76
CA ALA A 486 -4.44 14.68 24.54
C ALA A 486 -4.48 14.14 23.08
N THR A 487 -4.79 15.00 22.10
CA THR A 487 -4.81 14.64 20.68
C THR A 487 -3.38 14.44 20.17
N LYS A 488 -3.17 13.37 19.41
CA LYS A 488 -1.86 13.04 18.83
C LYS A 488 -1.77 13.47 17.37
N LEU A 489 -0.55 13.55 16.86
CA LEU A 489 -0.26 13.68 15.44
C LEU A 489 0.04 12.29 14.85
N VAL A 490 -0.47 12.02 13.67
CA VAL A 490 -0.10 10.89 12.82
C VAL A 490 0.27 11.45 11.44
N ALA A 491 1.10 10.73 10.70
CA ALA A 491 1.23 10.93 9.26
C ALA A 491 0.64 9.71 8.59
N PHE A 492 -0.52 9.85 7.96
CA PHE A 492 -1.10 8.79 7.15
C PHE A 492 -0.72 8.87 5.67
N GLU A 493 -0.06 9.95 5.28
CA GLU A 493 0.56 10.12 3.98
C GLU A 493 1.94 10.77 4.10
N GLU A 494 2.98 9.96 4.06
CA GLU A 494 4.28 10.42 3.57
C GLU A 494 4.23 10.37 2.04
N ASN A 495 4.07 11.52 1.38
CA ASN A 495 3.91 11.66 -0.07
C ASN A 495 5.24 11.87 -0.80
N GLY A 496 5.33 11.42 -2.03
CA GLY A 496 6.50 11.49 -2.90
C GLY A 496 6.19 11.10 -4.35
N ASN A 497 7.14 11.28 -5.24
CA ASN A 497 7.02 10.99 -6.67
C ASN A 497 8.12 10.04 -7.14
N THR A 498 8.83 9.43 -6.19
CA THR A 498 9.96 8.52 -6.44
C THR A 498 9.89 7.32 -5.49
N HIS A 499 10.51 6.22 -5.91
CA HIS A 499 10.66 5.00 -5.11
C HIS A 499 12.12 4.54 -5.04
N ASP A 500 13.04 5.49 -5.19
CA ASP A 500 14.48 5.26 -5.30
C ASP A 500 15.20 5.22 -3.94
N LEU A 501 16.53 5.15 -3.97
CA LEU A 501 17.35 5.20 -2.77
C LEU A 501 17.18 6.52 -2.01
N GLN A 502 17.01 7.67 -2.68
CA GLN A 502 16.79 8.94 -1.99
C GLN A 502 15.55 8.88 -1.11
N ARG A 503 14.44 8.41 -1.68
CA ARG A 503 13.19 8.19 -0.95
C ARG A 503 13.39 7.29 0.27
N ALA A 504 14.14 6.20 0.11
CA ALA A 504 14.47 5.28 1.20
C ALA A 504 15.23 5.96 2.36
N LEU A 505 16.19 6.82 2.03
CA LEU A 505 16.97 7.55 3.03
C LEU A 505 16.13 8.63 3.73
N VAL A 506 15.27 9.33 2.99
CA VAL A 506 14.36 10.34 3.57
C VAL A 506 13.40 9.69 4.57
N HIS A 507 12.77 8.57 4.20
CA HIS A 507 11.93 7.80 5.11
C HIS A 507 12.66 7.34 6.37
N ALA A 508 13.89 6.82 6.24
CA ALA A 508 14.70 6.42 7.39
C ALA A 508 15.01 7.62 8.31
N ARG A 509 15.28 8.80 7.75
CA ARG A 509 15.50 10.04 8.53
C ARG A 509 14.24 10.49 9.24
N PHE A 510 13.07 10.44 8.59
CA PHE A 510 11.78 10.71 9.24
C PHE A 510 11.56 9.79 10.42
N ASN A 511 11.81 8.50 10.27
CA ASN A 511 11.63 7.52 11.33
C ASN A 511 12.55 7.82 12.54
N ILE A 512 13.83 8.15 12.29
CA ILE A 512 14.77 8.53 13.35
C ILE A 512 14.26 9.78 14.09
N LEU A 513 13.95 10.85 13.36
CA LEU A 513 13.49 12.12 13.93
C LEU A 513 12.21 11.94 14.74
N SER A 514 11.18 11.37 14.11
CA SER A 514 9.88 11.19 14.74
C SER A 514 10.03 10.37 16.02
N SER A 515 10.94 9.39 16.09
CA SER A 515 11.06 8.49 17.24
C SER A 515 11.50 9.16 18.54
N TYR A 516 11.86 10.44 18.53
CA TYR A 516 12.09 11.24 19.74
C TYR A 516 10.84 12.03 20.20
N HIS A 517 9.74 11.95 19.45
CA HIS A 517 8.48 12.66 19.68
C HIS A 517 7.30 11.72 20.00
N GLY A 518 7.53 10.49 20.49
CA GLY A 518 6.52 9.42 20.60
C GLY A 518 5.30 9.68 21.47
N ALA A 519 5.43 10.58 22.45
CA ALA A 519 4.30 11.01 23.27
C ALA A 519 3.26 11.80 22.44
N PHE A 520 3.71 12.42 21.34
CA PHE A 520 2.91 13.33 20.51
C PHE A 520 2.67 12.77 19.11
N PHE A 521 3.69 12.21 18.46
CA PHE A 521 3.62 11.60 17.12
C PHE A 521 3.65 10.08 17.20
N GLN A 522 2.62 9.41 16.68
CA GLN A 522 2.41 7.97 16.93
C GLN A 522 2.61 7.06 15.73
N LEU A 523 2.54 7.56 14.50
CA LEU A 523 2.35 6.71 13.34
C LEU A 523 2.83 7.41 12.09
N ASP A 524 3.48 6.63 11.24
CA ASP A 524 3.94 7.03 9.92
C ASP A 524 3.49 5.96 8.91
N ALA A 525 2.59 6.36 8.01
CA ALA A 525 2.13 5.54 6.90
C ALA A 525 2.50 6.22 5.59
N ALA A 526 3.29 5.49 4.82
CA ALA A 526 3.66 5.86 3.47
C ALA A 526 2.44 6.00 2.57
N ALA A 527 2.34 7.09 1.81
CA ALA A 527 1.53 7.13 0.61
C ALA A 527 2.49 6.93 -0.57
N ASN A 528 2.26 6.07 -1.55
CA ASN A 528 1.31 4.97 -1.60
C ASN A 528 2.04 3.64 -1.38
N GLY A 529 1.41 2.71 -0.70
CA GLY A 529 2.06 1.48 -0.27
C GLY A 529 2.35 0.52 -1.41
N LEU A 530 1.46 0.43 -2.39
CA LEU A 530 1.52 -0.54 -3.47
C LEU A 530 1.62 0.17 -4.84
N GLN A 531 2.10 -0.53 -5.87
CA GLN A 531 2.05 -0.01 -7.24
C GLN A 531 2.13 -1.14 -8.27
N VAL A 532 1.23 -1.12 -9.26
CA VAL A 532 1.33 -2.03 -10.41
C VAL A 532 2.33 -1.48 -11.42
N PHE A 533 3.40 -2.23 -11.65
CA PHE A 533 4.48 -1.87 -12.54
C PHE A 533 3.97 -1.61 -13.96
N THR A 534 4.44 -0.53 -14.60
CA THR A 534 4.02 -0.05 -15.94
C THR A 534 2.56 0.39 -16.09
N GLN A 535 1.81 0.50 -14.98
CA GLN A 535 0.42 0.99 -14.97
C GLN A 535 0.25 2.28 -14.15
N ASN A 536 1.33 2.99 -13.82
CA ASN A 536 1.24 4.33 -13.24
C ASN A 536 0.81 5.33 -14.32
N ASP A 537 -0.35 5.94 -14.13
CA ASP A 537 -1.02 6.86 -15.06
C ASP A 537 -1.33 8.24 -14.46
N ASN A 538 -0.89 8.47 -13.23
CA ASN A 538 -1.23 9.63 -12.41
C ASN A 538 0.01 10.43 -11.96
N GLY A 539 1.21 9.86 -12.06
CA GLY A 539 2.48 10.53 -11.76
C GLY A 539 3.05 10.26 -10.36
N TRP A 540 2.29 9.60 -9.48
CA TRP A 540 2.70 9.27 -8.12
C TRP A 540 3.52 7.97 -8.10
N ASP A 541 4.83 8.05 -8.38
CA ASP A 541 5.71 6.87 -8.48
C ASP A 541 6.35 6.47 -7.13
N GLN A 542 5.52 6.23 -6.12
CA GLN A 542 5.89 6.14 -4.70
C GLN A 542 5.67 4.78 -4.04
N GLY A 543 5.37 3.73 -4.81
CA GLY A 543 5.11 2.38 -4.29
C GLY A 543 6.26 1.82 -3.44
N GLN A 544 5.99 1.44 -2.19
CA GLN A 544 6.94 0.64 -1.38
C GLN A 544 7.09 -0.78 -1.96
N ILE A 545 5.98 -1.34 -2.44
CA ILE A 545 5.91 -2.67 -3.02
C ILE A 545 5.41 -2.56 -4.45
N MET A 546 6.21 -3.03 -5.38
CA MET A 546 5.89 -3.09 -6.79
C MET A 546 5.40 -4.49 -7.15
N MET A 547 4.49 -4.57 -8.12
CA MET A 547 3.97 -5.86 -8.59
C MET A 547 3.69 -5.90 -10.09
N THR A 548 3.79 -7.11 -10.62
CA THR A 548 3.28 -7.53 -11.93
C THR A 548 2.28 -8.67 -11.70
N PRO A 549 1.62 -9.20 -12.75
CA PRO A 549 0.73 -10.36 -12.58
C PRO A 549 1.43 -11.62 -12.06
N ASP A 550 2.77 -11.72 -12.16
CA ASP A 550 3.55 -12.91 -11.76
C ASP A 550 4.65 -12.64 -10.72
N LYS A 551 4.92 -11.38 -10.35
CA LYS A 551 5.98 -11.01 -9.40
C LYS A 551 5.54 -9.91 -8.45
N VAL A 552 6.18 -9.91 -7.28
CA VAL A 552 6.09 -8.86 -6.25
C VAL A 552 7.50 -8.63 -5.72
N TRP A 553 7.89 -7.37 -5.51
CA TRP A 553 9.18 -7.02 -4.92
C TRP A 553 9.12 -5.68 -4.18
N LEU A 554 10.07 -5.47 -3.28
CA LEU A 554 10.23 -4.21 -2.56
C LEU A 554 11.10 -3.26 -3.37
N THR A 555 10.75 -1.97 -3.36
CA THR A 555 11.61 -0.88 -3.83
C THR A 555 12.70 -0.59 -2.77
N PRO A 556 13.76 0.18 -3.07
CA PRO A 556 14.68 0.67 -2.03
C PRO A 556 13.92 1.28 -0.84
N TYR A 557 12.87 2.05 -1.13
CA TYR A 557 11.96 2.60 -0.12
C TYR A 557 11.30 1.49 0.73
N GLY A 558 10.71 0.47 0.09
CA GLY A 558 10.16 -0.70 0.79
C GLY A 558 11.19 -1.47 1.63
N TRP A 559 12.45 -1.53 1.20
CA TRP A 559 13.52 -2.15 1.99
C TRP A 559 13.92 -1.33 3.21
N ALA A 560 13.94 0.01 3.11
CA ALA A 560 14.13 0.86 4.28
C ALA A 560 13.00 0.68 5.29
N GLN A 561 11.75 0.63 4.82
CA GLN A 561 10.59 0.25 5.63
C GLN A 561 10.81 -1.12 6.31
N ALA A 562 11.19 -2.16 5.57
CA ALA A 562 11.43 -3.50 6.12
C ALA A 562 12.49 -3.51 7.24
N MET A 563 13.62 -2.84 7.01
CA MET A 563 14.69 -2.68 8.00
C MET A 563 14.18 -1.96 9.26
N LEU A 564 13.37 -0.90 9.09
CA LEU A 564 12.78 -0.16 10.20
C LEU A 564 11.79 -1.02 10.98
N SER A 565 10.89 -1.73 10.30
CA SER A 565 9.88 -2.61 10.91
C SER A 565 10.54 -3.71 11.74
N GLN A 566 11.50 -4.44 11.17
CA GLN A 566 12.23 -5.49 11.88
C GLN A 566 12.92 -4.94 13.12
N HIS A 567 13.64 -3.82 12.98
CA HIS A 567 14.36 -3.21 14.10
C HIS A 567 13.42 -2.56 15.13
N ALA A 568 12.25 -2.05 14.73
CA ALA A 568 11.29 -1.40 15.64
C ALA A 568 10.56 -2.38 16.56
N LYS A 569 10.36 -3.63 16.11
CA LYS A 569 9.73 -4.69 16.94
C LYS A 569 10.49 -4.91 18.25
N ASP A 570 11.81 -4.97 18.16
CA ASP A 570 12.66 -5.23 19.33
C ASP A 570 13.12 -3.95 20.01
N PHE A 571 13.37 -2.87 19.26
CA PHE A 571 13.98 -1.65 19.76
C PHE A 571 13.05 -0.43 19.67
N TYR A 572 12.37 -0.15 20.77
CA TYR A 572 11.25 0.80 20.79
C TYR A 572 11.36 1.91 21.84
N VAL A 573 12.33 1.85 22.77
CA VAL A 573 12.56 2.94 23.75
C VAL A 573 13.70 3.84 23.28
N PRO A 574 13.46 5.07 22.79
CA PRO A 574 14.52 5.96 22.35
C PRO A 574 15.44 6.36 23.51
N LEU A 575 16.73 6.43 23.26
CA LEU A 575 17.77 6.84 24.20
C LEU A 575 18.36 8.18 23.81
N ALA A 576 18.79 8.99 24.78
CA ALA A 576 19.44 10.27 24.46
C ALA A 576 20.74 10.05 23.69
N VAL A 577 20.91 10.81 22.61
CA VAL A 577 22.07 10.77 21.71
C VAL A 577 22.68 12.16 21.60
N SER A 578 24.00 12.27 21.73
CA SER A 578 24.77 13.48 21.44
C SER A 578 25.77 13.22 20.32
N LYS A 579 25.89 14.16 19.38
CA LYS A 579 26.70 14.02 18.16
C LYS A 579 27.80 15.08 18.11
N SER A 580 28.98 14.74 17.60
CA SER A 580 30.02 15.72 17.27
C SER A 580 29.62 16.56 16.04
N SER A 581 30.24 17.73 15.86
CA SER A 581 30.00 18.58 14.69
C SER A 581 30.38 17.92 13.35
N ALA A 582 31.32 16.97 13.37
CA ALA A 582 31.69 16.18 12.19
C ALA A 582 30.52 15.30 11.68
N ALA A 583 29.52 15.01 12.52
CA ALA A 583 28.35 14.20 12.17
C ALA A 583 27.15 15.05 11.66
N ALA A 584 27.40 16.21 11.05
CA ALA A 584 26.34 17.13 10.61
C ALA A 584 25.37 16.50 9.59
N ARG A 585 25.89 15.67 8.67
CA ARG A 585 25.10 14.91 7.68
C ARG A 585 24.93 13.43 8.01
N VAL A 586 25.03 13.10 9.30
CA VAL A 586 24.78 11.76 9.82
C VAL A 586 23.68 11.83 10.88
N ASP A 587 22.54 11.20 10.60
CA ASP A 587 21.45 11.05 11.56
C ASP A 587 21.63 9.75 12.34
N VAL A 588 21.49 9.80 13.67
CA VAL A 588 21.65 8.64 14.55
C VAL A 588 20.52 8.58 15.56
N GLY A 589 19.78 7.48 15.53
CA GLY A 589 18.83 7.06 16.56
C GLY A 589 19.39 5.90 17.36
N ALA A 590 19.22 5.92 18.69
CA ALA A 590 19.56 4.79 19.55
C ALA A 590 18.32 4.37 20.36
N TYR A 591 18.11 3.07 20.49
CA TYR A 591 16.88 2.50 21.01
C TYR A 591 17.18 1.31 21.91
N GLN A 592 16.43 1.16 22.99
CA GLN A 592 16.55 0.05 23.91
C GLN A 592 15.38 -0.93 23.73
N SER A 593 15.71 -2.22 23.80
CA SER A 593 14.76 -3.33 23.85
C SER A 593 14.32 -3.68 25.28
N GLN A 594 13.35 -4.60 25.43
CA GLN A 594 12.97 -5.16 26.73
C GLN A 594 14.16 -5.80 27.46
N ASN A 595 15.01 -6.52 26.73
CA ASN A 595 16.14 -7.28 27.27
C ASN A 595 17.44 -6.45 27.33
N GLN A 596 17.32 -5.12 27.35
CA GLN A 596 18.44 -4.18 27.47
C GLN A 596 19.43 -4.14 26.28
N SER A 597 19.22 -4.93 25.23
CA SER A 597 19.90 -4.78 23.93
C SER A 597 19.70 -3.37 23.37
N ILE A 598 20.70 -2.89 22.65
CA ILE A 598 20.73 -1.54 22.06
C ILE A 598 20.69 -1.63 20.54
N GLY A 599 19.69 -1.00 19.95
CA GLY A 599 19.53 -0.87 18.52
C GLY A 599 19.95 0.51 18.05
N LEU A 600 20.60 0.58 16.89
CA LEU A 600 21.05 1.81 16.24
C LEU A 600 20.38 1.92 14.87
N ARG A 601 19.90 3.12 14.54
CA ARG A 601 19.48 3.50 13.19
C ARG A 601 20.35 4.67 12.76
N VAL A 602 21.05 4.53 11.64
CA VAL A 602 22.03 5.51 11.18
C VAL A 602 21.80 5.82 9.72
N VAL A 603 21.68 7.10 9.36
CA VAL A 603 21.60 7.54 7.97
C VAL A 603 22.76 8.47 7.66
N ASN A 604 23.61 8.07 6.71
CA ASN A 604 24.55 8.98 6.05
C ASN A 604 23.89 9.49 4.76
N TRP A 605 23.48 10.75 4.76
CA TRP A 605 22.86 11.40 3.61
C TRP A 605 23.83 12.38 2.91
N ASP A 606 25.14 12.22 3.16
CA ASP A 606 26.20 12.90 2.45
C ASP A 606 26.65 12.11 1.20
N THR A 607 27.32 12.81 0.29
CA THR A 607 27.95 12.25 -0.91
C THR A 607 29.27 11.57 -0.60
N THR A 608 29.77 11.71 0.62
CA THR A 608 31.06 11.18 1.08
C THR A 608 30.88 10.10 2.14
N GLN A 609 31.88 9.21 2.22
CA GLN A 609 31.96 8.22 3.28
C GLN A 609 32.24 8.91 4.61
N ALA A 610 31.62 8.41 5.70
CA ALA A 610 31.87 8.88 7.05
C ALA A 610 32.31 7.72 7.95
N ASN A 611 33.30 7.96 8.82
CA ASN A 611 33.68 7.02 9.87
C ASN A 611 32.92 7.38 11.15
N LEU A 612 31.99 6.53 11.57
CA LEU A 612 31.17 6.73 12.76
C LEU A 612 31.68 5.89 13.92
N THR A 613 31.86 6.54 15.07
CA THR A 613 32.13 5.93 16.37
C THR A 613 30.94 6.14 17.30
N VAL A 614 30.21 5.08 17.62
CA VAL A 614 29.17 5.12 18.66
C VAL A 614 29.76 4.65 19.98
N ARG A 615 29.73 5.51 21.00
CA ARG A 615 30.18 5.21 22.36
C ARG A 615 28.98 5.11 23.29
N LEU A 616 28.90 4.02 24.05
CA LEU A 616 27.87 3.86 25.07
C LEU A 616 28.42 3.18 26.32
N ARG A 617 27.79 3.44 27.47
CA ARG A 617 28.08 2.68 28.70
C ARG A 617 27.64 1.23 28.47
N TRP A 618 28.56 0.31 28.74
CA TRP A 618 28.37 -1.10 28.48
C TRP A 618 29.04 -1.91 29.61
N PRO A 619 28.26 -2.28 30.64
CA PRO A 619 28.80 -3.04 31.79
C PRO A 619 29.02 -4.53 31.48
N TRP A 620 28.69 -4.99 30.27
CA TRP A 620 28.81 -6.39 29.86
C TRP A 620 30.12 -6.65 29.09
N PRO A 621 30.50 -7.93 28.90
CA PRO A 621 31.55 -8.32 27.96
C PRO A 621 31.27 -7.86 26.53
N LEU A 622 32.28 -7.97 25.66
CA LEU A 622 32.17 -7.61 24.25
C LEU A 622 30.93 -8.27 23.59
N PRO A 623 30.03 -7.49 22.97
CA PRO A 623 28.79 -8.02 22.43
C PRO A 623 28.96 -8.62 21.03
N ALA A 624 27.99 -9.40 20.61
CA ALA A 624 27.72 -9.59 19.19
C ALA A 624 27.03 -8.34 18.64
N VAL A 625 27.47 -7.87 17.47
CA VAL A 625 26.80 -6.78 16.75
C VAL A 625 26.41 -7.27 15.37
N HIS A 626 25.11 -7.22 15.09
CA HIS A 626 24.55 -7.51 13.77
C HIS A 626 24.21 -6.18 13.11
N ALA A 627 24.78 -5.91 11.94
CA ALA A 627 24.52 -4.68 11.20
C ALA A 627 24.16 -4.98 9.75
N CYS A 628 23.19 -4.24 9.22
CA CYS A 628 22.86 -4.25 7.80
C CYS A 628 22.89 -2.83 7.23
N VAL A 629 23.22 -2.71 5.95
CA VAL A 629 23.30 -1.45 5.21
C VAL A 629 22.46 -1.54 3.93
N LEU A 630 21.66 -0.51 3.68
CA LEU A 630 21.02 -0.24 2.39
C LEU A 630 21.72 0.96 1.76
N THR A 631 22.20 0.80 0.53
CA THR A 631 22.92 1.83 -0.22
C THR A 631 22.99 1.46 -1.70
N ALA A 632 23.29 2.43 -2.55
CA ALA A 632 23.57 2.23 -3.97
C ALA A 632 24.55 3.31 -4.47
N PRO A 633 25.19 3.10 -5.64
CA PRO A 633 26.07 4.10 -6.23
C PRO A 633 25.39 5.42 -6.61
N ASN A 634 24.07 5.44 -6.84
CA ASN A 634 23.31 6.66 -7.16
C ASN A 634 22.03 6.75 -6.33
N LEU A 635 21.64 7.97 -5.95
CA LEU A 635 20.39 8.24 -5.25
C LEU A 635 19.13 7.81 -6.05
N ALA A 636 19.20 7.87 -7.37
CA ALA A 636 18.11 7.49 -8.27
C ALA A 636 18.05 5.97 -8.58
N ASP A 637 18.89 5.15 -7.95
CA ASP A 637 18.85 3.70 -8.17
C ASP A 637 17.56 3.08 -7.59
N VAL A 638 16.88 2.27 -8.41
CA VAL A 638 15.61 1.57 -8.10
C VAL A 638 15.73 0.05 -8.33
N ASN A 639 14.76 -0.72 -7.84
CA ASN A 639 14.66 -2.17 -8.08
C ASN A 639 13.70 -2.49 -9.25
N PRO A 640 14.17 -3.05 -10.37
CA PRO A 640 13.30 -3.50 -11.46
C PRO A 640 12.88 -4.99 -11.33
N PRO A 641 11.84 -5.47 -12.03
CA PRO A 641 11.35 -6.86 -11.92
C PRO A 641 12.33 -7.96 -12.41
N TRP A 642 13.42 -7.59 -13.09
CA TRP A 642 14.49 -8.51 -13.50
C TRP A 642 15.68 -8.52 -12.55
N GLU A 643 15.76 -7.54 -11.64
CA GLU A 643 16.77 -7.43 -10.60
C GLU A 643 16.10 -6.88 -9.32
N PRO A 644 15.13 -7.63 -8.75
CA PRO A 644 14.25 -7.13 -7.68
C PRO A 644 14.98 -6.78 -6.38
N GLU A 645 16.25 -7.17 -6.25
CA GLU A 645 17.11 -6.93 -5.10
C GLU A 645 18.36 -6.09 -5.46
N LYS A 646 18.33 -5.32 -6.57
CA LYS A 646 19.45 -4.45 -7.01
C LYS A 646 19.94 -3.54 -5.87
N VAL A 647 19.00 -2.93 -5.16
CA VAL A 647 19.19 -2.11 -3.96
C VAL A 647 18.40 -2.77 -2.84
N ALA A 648 19.10 -3.61 -2.07
CA ALA A 648 18.54 -4.36 -0.95
C ALA A 648 19.54 -4.35 0.24
N PRO A 649 19.08 -4.61 1.48
CA PRO A 649 19.93 -4.58 2.66
C PRO A 649 21.01 -5.66 2.60
N GLN A 650 22.24 -5.30 2.96
CA GLN A 650 23.39 -6.20 3.02
C GLN A 650 23.98 -6.22 4.42
N ALA A 651 24.23 -7.41 4.96
CA ALA A 651 24.95 -7.54 6.23
C ALA A 651 26.41 -7.08 6.08
N PHE A 652 26.94 -6.41 7.09
CA PHE A 652 28.36 -6.04 7.12
C PHE A 652 28.93 -6.09 8.55
N LEU A 653 30.25 -6.19 8.63
CA LEU A 653 30.95 -6.26 9.91
C LEU A 653 31.22 -4.87 10.46
N VAL A 654 31.07 -4.72 11.78
CA VAL A 654 31.45 -3.50 12.51
C VAL A 654 32.55 -3.83 13.50
N ALA A 655 33.47 -2.90 13.73
CA ALA A 655 34.52 -3.10 14.72
C ALA A 655 34.02 -2.66 16.10
N THR A 656 34.24 -3.50 17.11
CA THR A 656 33.83 -3.21 18.48
C THR A 656 35.01 -3.26 19.44
N HIS A 657 35.04 -2.32 20.37
CA HIS A 657 36.07 -2.25 21.40
C HIS A 657 35.45 -1.89 22.76
N CYS A 658 35.77 -2.67 23.79
CA CYS A 658 35.37 -2.38 25.17
C CYS A 658 36.57 -1.89 25.99
N SER A 659 36.43 -0.73 26.62
CA SER A 659 37.42 -0.21 27.58
C SER A 659 36.74 0.66 28.64
N ASP A 660 37.18 0.55 29.89
CA ASP A 660 36.72 1.39 31.01
C ASP A 660 35.18 1.41 31.20
N GLY A 661 34.50 0.29 30.93
CA GLY A 661 33.05 0.17 31.04
C GLY A 661 32.26 0.84 29.89
N PHE A 662 32.94 1.20 28.80
CA PHE A 662 32.32 1.70 27.58
C PHE A 662 32.56 0.75 26.42
N LEU A 663 31.52 0.59 25.59
CA LEU A 663 31.61 -0.02 24.27
C LEU A 663 31.74 1.10 23.24
N SER A 664 32.69 0.93 22.32
CA SER A 664 32.79 1.71 21.10
C SER A 664 32.46 0.81 19.92
N VAL A 665 31.52 1.23 19.08
CA VAL A 665 31.16 0.57 17.82
C VAL A 665 31.58 1.48 16.68
N ALA A 666 32.55 1.03 15.88
CA ALA A 666 33.07 1.72 14.73
C ALA A 666 32.40 1.19 13.45
N MET A 667 31.86 2.11 12.65
CA MET A 667 31.18 1.82 11.41
C MET A 667 31.74 2.68 10.29
N GLU A 668 32.04 2.05 9.16
CA GLU A 668 32.29 2.76 7.91
C GLU A 668 30.94 2.98 7.21
N LEU A 669 30.46 4.22 7.19
CA LEU A 669 29.20 4.58 6.56
C LEU A 669 29.47 4.98 5.11
N LYS A 670 29.02 4.14 4.17
CA LYS A 670 29.06 4.45 2.73
C LYS A 670 28.30 5.76 2.44
N PRO A 671 28.64 6.49 1.36
CA PRO A 671 27.78 7.57 0.85
C PRO A 671 26.35 7.09 0.69
N TRP A 672 25.37 7.96 0.97
CA TRP A 672 23.94 7.65 0.79
C TRP A 672 23.56 6.26 1.33
N SER A 673 23.67 6.09 2.63
CA SER A 673 23.43 4.80 3.28
C SER A 673 22.51 4.90 4.48
N PHE A 674 21.68 3.87 4.63
CA PHE A 674 20.89 3.62 5.82
C PHE A 674 21.37 2.32 6.48
N VAL A 675 21.73 2.40 7.75
CA VAL A 675 22.23 1.28 8.55
C VAL A 675 21.29 1.04 9.73
N THR A 676 20.99 -0.24 9.98
CA THR A 676 20.51 -0.68 11.29
C THR A 676 21.56 -1.56 11.94
N ALA A 677 21.73 -1.46 13.26
CA ALA A 677 22.66 -2.31 13.99
C ALA A 677 22.12 -2.67 15.37
N SER A 678 22.20 -3.96 15.72
CA SER A 678 21.71 -4.51 16.98
C SER A 678 22.89 -4.99 17.84
N ILE A 679 23.02 -4.41 19.02
CA ILE A 679 24.07 -4.70 20.01
C ILE A 679 23.44 -5.52 21.12
N VAL A 680 23.85 -6.79 21.23
CA VAL A 680 23.19 -7.78 22.08
C VAL A 680 24.07 -8.16 23.27
N PRO A 681 23.57 -8.12 24.52
CA PRO A 681 24.28 -8.66 25.67
C PRO A 681 24.57 -10.17 25.49
N PRO A 682 25.69 -10.69 26.02
CA PRO A 682 25.98 -12.12 25.96
C PRO A 682 24.87 -12.96 26.61
N GLY A 683 24.41 -14.00 25.91
CA GLY A 683 23.38 -14.94 26.39
C GLY A 683 21.94 -14.56 26.04
N GLU A 684 21.71 -13.38 25.46
CA GLU A 684 20.41 -12.97 24.93
C GLU A 684 20.28 -13.33 23.44
N LEU A 685 19.07 -13.65 22.99
CA LEU A 685 18.74 -13.88 21.59
C LEU A 685 17.84 -12.74 21.09
N ILE A 686 18.09 -12.27 19.88
CA ILE A 686 17.19 -11.40 19.11
C ILE A 686 16.51 -12.28 18.05
N VAL A 687 15.24 -12.02 17.78
CA VAL A 687 14.40 -12.81 16.86
C VAL A 687 14.68 -12.47 15.41
#